data_AF-A0A7K4GNY5-F1
#
_entry.id   AF-A0A7K4GNY5-F1
#
_cell.length_a   1.000
_cell.length_b   1.000
_cell.length_c   1.000
_cell.angle_alpha   90.00
_cell.angle_beta   90.00
_cell.angle_gamma   90.00
#
_symmetry.space_group_name_H-M   'P 1'
#
loop_
_entity.id
_entity.type
_entity.pdbx_description
1 polymer ?
#
loop_
_entity_poly.entity_id
_entity_poly.type
_entity_poly.pdbx_seq_one_letter_code
_entity_poly.pdbx_strand_id
1 'polypeptide(L)'
;MAIESKAEVSTESEDSEDSEEEPVIEEVKMQYDIYMLLFFIIYYVSWIGPSFIFMSYFMMVFREYFLEAPTFIAIFTELNPLLALLLMPLIIILCYLVRLLFIGVSTKIIWAITEKISPTKDGIIPRNIKSKAADYYHIRSFILKYGKSIFTKGIFPWLSNWFYNFVKASKIGKGTTIEESLVNDKYITIGKNCYIGVNSALSSHVVEGIFGNISYFEVKAKDNITMAGMNAVGPGSEINDNSFLLPLASGQKHIKIGKQGEDGKKNFGYYFGLPLRKIFKRKLKDYLGLSPEDLERNENLEEAIIAMKNERKSKTKEKRVKNIEREDVEDLENTSVDDTKDQRKEEPIDINSLTKEDLAVDFTTSSAISRINIKFLAVYIPIFWLSGLMAAIFWYEYTKIFGLSTILFLPFALFFMIYIFIIGVLFFSKLLLIFINLLHKPREGVFLAEIGDKDYEFWMLRTELKKIALWFLRNSPLPWIDVIAFRWFGIRMDFSSHLNDAWCDAEFVDFGRNVLVGQGATVMSSMVVGKYLIIKRVIFEDYVLVGGQTTIAPGTIIRHDGFIGALSTTTLNQVLEPNWIYFGIPAIKLKKNKYAAIRRDIITKRSVDDETKIVETTDVHFDDDKKEFIKIGDSEDKHVNS
;
A
#
# COMPACT_ATOMS: atom_id res chain seq x y z
N MET A 1 41.44 -78.26 18.68
CA MET A 1 41.50 -77.57 19.98
C MET A 1 41.48 -76.08 19.68
N ALA A 2 40.57 -75.33 20.33
CA ALA A 2 40.46 -73.87 20.34
C ALA A 2 40.08 -73.13 19.03
N ILE A 3 38.80 -72.74 18.97
CA ILE A 3 38.24 -71.37 18.84
C ILE A 3 39.26 -70.27 18.48
N GLU A 4 39.03 -69.46 17.44
CA GLU A 4 38.51 -68.07 17.54
C GLU A 4 38.37 -67.34 16.18
N SER A 5 37.44 -66.38 16.18
CA SER A 5 36.94 -65.44 15.17
C SER A 5 37.83 -64.96 14.02
N LYS A 6 37.21 -64.73 12.85
CA LYS A 6 37.22 -63.42 12.15
C LYS A 6 36.10 -63.34 11.11
N ALA A 7 35.34 -62.24 11.17
CA ALA A 7 34.44 -61.79 10.13
C ALA A 7 35.24 -61.01 9.07
N GLU A 8 34.99 -61.24 7.78
CA GLU A 8 35.07 -60.24 6.71
C GLU A 8 34.47 -60.77 5.39
N VAL A 9 33.37 -60.11 4.99
CA VAL A 9 33.01 -59.60 3.63
C VAL A 9 33.15 -60.53 2.41
N SER A 10 32.02 -60.86 1.78
CA SER A 10 31.81 -60.63 0.32
C SER A 10 30.33 -60.81 -0.04
N THR A 11 29.70 -59.68 -0.43
CA THR A 11 29.02 -59.45 -1.71
C THR A 11 27.74 -60.24 -1.95
N GLU A 12 26.60 -59.58 -1.70
CA GLU A 12 25.45 -59.58 -2.61
C GLU A 12 24.60 -58.36 -2.26
N SER A 13 24.86 -57.26 -2.98
CA SER A 13 23.95 -56.13 -3.10
C SER A 13 22.86 -56.54 -4.08
N GLU A 14 21.70 -56.92 -3.55
CA GLU A 14 20.46 -56.88 -4.34
C GLU A 14 19.97 -55.43 -4.36
N ASP A 15 20.11 -54.83 -5.54
CA ASP A 15 19.44 -53.60 -5.95
C ASP A 15 17.92 -53.79 -5.81
N SER A 16 17.33 -53.20 -4.78
CA SER A 16 15.90 -52.86 -4.80
C SER A 16 15.78 -51.43 -5.32
N GLU A 17 15.65 -51.29 -6.64
CA GLU A 17 15.08 -50.11 -7.27
C GLU A 17 13.67 -49.90 -6.71
N ASP A 18 13.54 -49.06 -5.68
CA ASP A 18 12.27 -48.44 -5.32
C ASP A 18 11.86 -47.57 -6.52
N SER A 19 10.98 -48.10 -7.36
CA SER A 19 10.27 -47.34 -8.37
C SER A 19 9.41 -46.30 -7.64
N GLU A 20 9.91 -45.08 -7.47
CA GLU A 20 9.11 -43.92 -7.07
C GLU A 20 8.04 -43.71 -8.15
N GLU A 21 6.83 -44.22 -7.92
CA GLU A 21 5.67 -43.96 -8.79
C GLU A 21 5.52 -42.43 -8.94
N GLU A 22 5.59 -41.94 -10.18
CA GLU A 22 5.41 -40.52 -10.46
C GLU A 22 4.07 -40.05 -9.86
N PRO A 23 4.05 -38.97 -9.07
CA PRO A 23 2.86 -38.54 -8.36
C PRO A 23 1.77 -38.17 -9.37
N VAL A 24 0.59 -38.78 -9.24
CA VAL A 24 -0.59 -38.47 -10.06
C VAL A 24 -0.87 -36.96 -10.00
N ILE A 25 -0.78 -36.29 -11.15
CA ILE A 25 -1.05 -34.85 -11.28
C ILE A 25 -2.50 -34.65 -11.72
N GLU A 26 -3.35 -34.22 -10.80
CA GLU A 26 -4.71 -33.77 -11.09
C GLU A 26 -4.77 -32.23 -11.14
N GLU A 27 -5.44 -31.69 -12.15
CA GLU A 27 -5.66 -30.24 -12.24
C GLU A 27 -6.69 -29.77 -11.19
N VAL A 28 -6.30 -28.81 -10.35
CA VAL A 28 -7.22 -28.24 -9.34
C VAL A 28 -8.30 -27.40 -10.01
N LYS A 29 -9.50 -27.98 -10.13
CA LYS A 29 -10.68 -27.21 -10.54
C LYS A 29 -11.15 -26.32 -9.38
N MET A 30 -10.83 -25.03 -9.48
CA MET A 30 -11.28 -24.01 -8.56
C MET A 30 -12.81 -23.87 -8.58
N GLN A 31 -13.43 -23.82 -7.40
CA GLN A 31 -14.89 -23.80 -7.24
C GLN A 31 -15.44 -22.36 -7.27
N TYR A 32 -15.21 -21.65 -8.37
CA TYR A 32 -15.54 -20.22 -8.49
C TYR A 32 -17.01 -19.90 -8.22
N ASP A 33 -17.93 -20.77 -8.61
CA ASP A 33 -19.38 -20.56 -8.39
C ASP A 33 -19.70 -20.45 -6.90
N ILE A 34 -19.11 -21.31 -6.07
CA ILE A 34 -19.28 -21.30 -4.62
C ILE A 34 -18.63 -20.06 -4.02
N TYR A 35 -17.46 -19.66 -4.52
CA TYR A 35 -16.76 -18.47 -4.05
C TYR A 35 -17.61 -17.22 -4.28
N MET A 36 -18.13 -17.06 -5.50
CA MET A 36 -18.99 -15.95 -5.87
C MET A 36 -20.30 -15.96 -5.08
N LEU A 37 -20.93 -17.12 -4.90
CA LEU A 37 -22.13 -17.26 -4.07
C LEU A 37 -21.88 -16.78 -2.63
N LEU A 38 -20.82 -17.25 -1.99
CA LEU A 38 -20.47 -16.85 -0.62
C LEU A 38 -20.16 -15.35 -0.52
N PHE A 39 -19.46 -14.79 -1.51
CA PHE A 39 -19.24 -13.36 -1.59
C PHE A 39 -20.54 -12.57 -1.71
N PHE A 40 -21.45 -12.97 -2.59
CA PHE A 40 -22.75 -12.30 -2.74
C PHE A 40 -23.58 -12.39 -1.46
N ILE A 41 -23.55 -13.53 -0.77
CA ILE A 41 -24.22 -13.67 0.54
C ILE A 41 -23.68 -12.63 1.54
N ILE A 42 -22.35 -12.56 1.72
CA ILE A 42 -21.71 -11.57 2.61
C ILE A 42 -22.07 -10.15 2.18
N TYR A 43 -21.98 -9.87 0.88
CA TYR A 43 -22.24 -8.56 0.29
C TYR A 43 -23.69 -8.11 0.54
N TYR A 44 -24.68 -8.88 0.11
CA TYR A 44 -26.09 -8.49 0.23
C TYR A 44 -26.57 -8.46 1.68
N VAL A 45 -26.20 -9.43 2.50
CA VAL A 45 -26.53 -9.43 3.93
C VAL A 45 -25.97 -8.18 4.62
N SER A 46 -24.80 -7.69 4.21
CA SER A 46 -24.22 -6.47 4.77
C SER A 46 -25.04 -5.20 4.53
N TRP A 47 -25.91 -5.18 3.52
CA TRP A 47 -26.70 -4.01 3.16
C TRP A 47 -28.11 -4.00 3.77
N ILE A 48 -28.61 -5.12 4.29
CA ILE A 48 -29.98 -5.22 4.82
C ILE A 48 -30.21 -4.22 5.97
N GLY A 49 -29.37 -4.28 7.01
CA GLY A 49 -29.46 -3.39 8.17
C GLY A 49 -29.30 -1.91 7.82
N PRO A 50 -28.22 -1.50 7.14
CA PRO A 50 -28.00 -0.12 6.71
C PRO A 50 -29.13 0.42 5.84
N SER A 51 -29.64 -0.38 4.91
CA SER A 51 -30.74 0.04 4.02
C SER A 51 -32.02 0.31 4.81
N PHE A 52 -32.34 -0.55 5.78
CA PHE A 52 -33.51 -0.33 6.64
C PHE A 52 -33.40 0.95 7.48
N ILE A 53 -32.24 1.16 8.12
CA ILE A 53 -31.98 2.37 8.93
C ILE A 53 -32.05 3.62 8.06
N PHE A 54 -31.32 3.63 6.94
CA PHE A 54 -31.26 4.77 6.03
C PHE A 54 -32.63 5.09 5.45
N MET A 55 -33.35 4.07 4.95
CA MET A 55 -34.67 4.27 4.35
C MET A 55 -35.70 4.76 5.39
N SER A 56 -35.67 4.21 6.61
CA SER A 56 -36.56 4.67 7.68
C SER A 56 -36.31 6.14 8.02
N TYR A 57 -35.05 6.52 8.20
CA TYR A 57 -34.68 7.91 8.45
C TYR A 57 -35.04 8.83 7.27
N PHE A 58 -34.73 8.40 6.04
CA PHE A 58 -35.00 9.17 4.84
C PHE A 58 -36.50 9.44 4.69
N MET A 59 -37.34 8.41 4.81
CA MET A 59 -38.78 8.54 4.61
C MET A 59 -39.48 9.25 5.76
N MET A 60 -39.09 9.01 7.01
CA MET A 60 -39.80 9.54 8.18
C MET A 60 -39.29 10.91 8.65
N VAL A 61 -38.04 11.27 8.33
CA VAL A 61 -37.40 12.48 8.88
C VAL A 61 -36.87 13.36 7.77
N PHE A 62 -35.96 12.85 6.94
CA PHE A 62 -35.26 13.70 5.97
C PHE A 62 -36.21 14.23 4.90
N ARG A 63 -37.08 13.38 4.35
CA ARG A 63 -38.06 13.80 3.36
C ARG A 63 -39.04 14.84 3.93
N GLU A 64 -39.70 14.49 5.03
CA GLU A 64 -40.71 15.33 5.68
C GLU A 64 -40.17 16.70 6.08
N TYR A 65 -39.02 16.74 6.77
CA TYR A 65 -38.54 17.98 7.37
C TYR A 65 -37.54 18.75 6.50
N PHE A 66 -36.82 18.10 5.58
CA PHE A 66 -35.82 18.76 4.74
C PHE A 66 -36.27 18.94 3.30
N LEU A 67 -36.75 17.89 2.63
CA LEU A 67 -37.14 17.98 1.20
C LEU A 67 -38.47 18.69 1.01
N GLU A 68 -39.42 18.50 1.93
CA GLU A 68 -40.74 19.12 1.90
C GLU A 68 -40.81 20.42 2.73
N ALA A 69 -39.64 20.98 3.07
CA ALA A 69 -39.54 22.25 3.79
C ALA A 69 -40.22 23.38 2.99
N PRO A 70 -40.99 24.27 3.64
CA PRO A 70 -41.83 25.26 2.97
C PRO A 70 -41.01 26.31 2.20
N THR A 71 -39.79 26.62 2.67
CA THR A 71 -38.87 27.52 1.99
C THR A 71 -37.42 27.07 2.20
N PHE A 72 -36.52 27.49 1.31
CA PHE A 72 -35.09 27.22 1.45
C PHE A 72 -34.48 27.80 2.74
N ILE A 73 -34.96 28.98 3.18
CA ILE A 73 -34.46 29.62 4.41
C ILE A 73 -34.86 28.80 5.64
N ALA A 74 -36.08 28.23 5.65
CA ALA A 74 -36.58 27.41 6.75
C ALA A 74 -35.66 26.22 7.07
N ILE A 75 -34.95 25.68 6.07
CA ILE A 75 -33.96 24.61 6.26
C ILE A 75 -32.89 24.97 7.31
N PHE A 76 -32.50 26.23 7.38
CA PHE A 76 -31.40 26.70 8.24
C PHE A 76 -31.89 27.46 9.47
N THR A 77 -33.13 27.96 9.47
CA THR A 77 -33.68 28.76 10.57
C THR A 77 -34.63 27.99 11.46
N GLU A 78 -35.29 26.94 10.95
CA GLU A 78 -36.19 26.11 11.73
C GLU A 78 -35.47 24.88 12.29
N LEU A 79 -35.85 24.50 13.51
CA LEU A 79 -35.15 23.45 14.25
C LEU A 79 -35.26 22.07 13.57
N ASN A 80 -36.46 21.66 13.12
CA ASN A 80 -36.65 20.31 12.57
C ASN A 80 -35.94 20.10 11.22
N PRO A 81 -36.06 21.01 10.23
CA PRO A 81 -35.29 20.93 8.99
C PRO A 81 -33.77 20.96 9.23
N LEU A 82 -33.31 21.83 10.14
CA LEU A 82 -31.89 21.93 10.48
C LEU A 82 -31.37 20.65 11.14
N LEU A 83 -32.13 20.07 12.08
CA LEU A 83 -31.78 18.79 12.71
C LEU A 83 -31.79 17.65 11.69
N ALA A 84 -32.75 17.61 10.77
CA ALA A 84 -32.74 16.64 9.68
C ALA A 84 -31.49 16.79 8.81
N LEU A 85 -31.06 18.01 8.47
CA LEU A 85 -29.82 18.21 7.75
C LEU A 85 -28.59 17.74 8.54
N LEU A 86 -28.49 18.09 9.82
CA LEU A 86 -27.34 17.76 10.68
C LEU A 86 -27.26 16.28 11.04
N LEU A 87 -28.39 15.57 11.14
CA LEU A 87 -28.44 14.15 11.44
C LEU A 87 -28.04 13.29 10.25
N MET A 88 -28.22 13.75 9.01
CA MET A 88 -27.98 12.94 7.82
C MET A 88 -26.54 12.40 7.74
N PRO A 89 -25.46 13.20 7.94
CA PRO A 89 -24.11 12.67 8.02
C PRO A 89 -23.91 11.63 9.14
N LEU A 90 -24.53 11.83 10.31
CA LEU A 90 -24.42 10.90 11.44
C LEU A 90 -25.12 9.56 11.13
N ILE A 91 -26.28 9.61 10.47
CA ILE A 91 -27.00 8.42 10.01
C ILE A 91 -26.19 7.67 8.95
N ILE A 92 -25.54 8.37 8.02
CA ILE A 92 -24.65 7.74 7.03
C ILE A 92 -23.48 7.02 7.72
N ILE A 93 -22.83 7.67 8.70
CA ILE A 93 -21.76 7.05 9.49
C ILE A 93 -22.28 5.84 10.26
N LEU A 94 -23.45 5.93 10.89
CA LEU A 94 -24.09 4.81 11.58
C LEU A 94 -24.37 3.65 10.62
N CYS A 95 -24.97 3.92 9.46
CA CYS A 95 -25.23 2.93 8.41
C CYS A 95 -23.94 2.24 7.95
N TYR A 96 -22.85 2.99 7.80
CA TYR A 96 -21.55 2.44 7.47
C TYR A 96 -21.01 1.52 8.57
N LEU A 97 -21.07 1.92 9.83
CA LEU A 97 -20.63 1.08 10.96
C LEU A 97 -21.48 -0.20 11.10
N VAL A 98 -22.80 -0.09 10.90
CA VAL A 98 -23.70 -1.26 10.87
C VAL A 98 -23.33 -2.18 9.70
N ARG A 99 -23.03 -1.64 8.52
CA ARG A 99 -22.54 -2.44 7.38
C ARG A 99 -21.28 -3.22 7.76
N LEU A 100 -20.29 -2.57 8.38
CA LEU A 100 -19.05 -3.22 8.83
C LEU A 100 -19.35 -4.38 9.80
N LEU A 101 -20.25 -4.17 10.76
CA LEU A 101 -20.65 -5.21 11.70
C LEU A 101 -21.24 -6.42 10.98
N PHE A 102 -22.16 -6.22 10.02
CA PHE A 102 -22.77 -7.32 9.28
C PHE A 102 -21.78 -8.06 8.38
N ILE A 103 -20.80 -7.36 7.78
CA ILE A 103 -19.68 -8.01 7.07
C ILE A 103 -18.91 -8.91 8.04
N GLY A 104 -18.58 -8.41 9.23
CA GLY A 104 -17.90 -9.19 10.27
C GLY A 104 -18.69 -10.43 10.68
N VAL A 105 -19.99 -10.29 10.95
CA VAL A 105 -20.87 -11.38 11.41
C VAL A 105 -21.04 -12.46 10.33
N SER A 106 -21.39 -12.07 9.11
CA SER A 106 -21.57 -13.02 8.00
C SER A 106 -20.27 -13.78 7.69
N THR A 107 -19.14 -13.07 7.63
CA THR A 107 -17.82 -13.69 7.42
C THR A 107 -17.47 -14.66 8.55
N LYS A 108 -17.72 -14.29 9.81
CA LYS A 108 -17.46 -15.15 10.98
C LYS A 108 -18.28 -16.44 10.94
N ILE A 109 -19.56 -16.36 10.56
CA ILE A 109 -20.43 -17.54 10.46
C ILE A 109 -19.86 -18.51 9.41
N ILE A 110 -19.56 -18.01 8.21
CA ILE A 110 -19.01 -18.83 7.13
C ILE A 110 -17.64 -19.39 7.55
N TRP A 111 -16.77 -18.56 8.14
CA TRP A 111 -15.47 -19.00 8.65
C TRP A 111 -15.60 -20.14 9.66
N ALA A 112 -16.47 -19.99 10.67
CA ALA A 112 -16.70 -21.00 11.69
C ALA A 112 -17.23 -22.32 11.12
N ILE A 113 -18.11 -22.26 10.11
CA ILE A 113 -18.59 -23.46 9.40
C ILE A 113 -17.42 -24.13 8.67
N THR A 114 -16.62 -23.38 7.92
CA THR A 114 -15.48 -23.93 7.18
C THR A 114 -14.41 -24.54 8.09
N GLU A 115 -14.13 -23.91 9.24
CA GLU A 115 -13.18 -24.44 10.22
C GLU A 115 -13.69 -25.70 10.92
N LYS A 116 -15.01 -25.80 11.15
CA LYS A 116 -15.61 -27.02 11.70
C LYS A 116 -15.49 -28.20 10.74
N ILE A 117 -15.53 -27.96 9.42
CA ILE A 117 -15.47 -29.02 8.40
C ILE A 117 -14.03 -29.43 8.10
N SER A 118 -13.13 -28.46 7.94
CA SER A 118 -11.71 -28.71 7.64
C SER A 118 -10.82 -27.73 8.41
N PRO A 119 -10.41 -28.09 9.63
CA PRO A 119 -9.62 -27.23 10.49
C PRO A 119 -8.31 -26.75 9.84
N THR A 120 -7.95 -25.49 10.07
CA THR A 120 -6.59 -25.00 9.82
C THR A 120 -5.59 -25.77 10.69
N LYS A 121 -4.53 -26.28 10.07
CA LYS A 121 -3.39 -26.91 10.73
C LYS A 121 -2.12 -26.64 9.95
N ASP A 122 -1.00 -26.68 10.65
CA ASP A 122 0.33 -26.64 10.04
C ASP A 122 0.53 -27.84 9.12
N GLY A 123 1.11 -27.59 7.94
CA GLY A 123 1.49 -28.64 7.02
C GLY A 123 1.63 -28.19 5.58
N ILE A 124 1.92 -29.15 4.72
CA ILE A 124 2.01 -28.97 3.28
C ILE A 124 0.69 -29.47 2.68
N ILE A 125 -0.01 -28.60 1.95
CA ILE A 125 -1.23 -28.97 1.23
C ILE A 125 -0.83 -29.29 -0.21
N PRO A 126 -0.99 -30.54 -0.67
CA PRO A 126 -0.70 -30.89 -2.05
C PRO A 126 -1.66 -30.15 -2.99
N ARG A 127 -1.12 -29.61 -4.08
CA ARG A 127 -1.93 -28.98 -5.14
C ARG A 127 -2.15 -29.90 -6.32
N ASN A 128 -1.35 -30.93 -6.49
CA ASN A 128 -1.53 -31.95 -7.53
C ASN A 128 -2.62 -32.98 -7.19
N ILE A 129 -3.18 -32.95 -5.98
CA ILE A 129 -4.20 -33.91 -5.53
C ILE A 129 -5.38 -33.13 -4.98
N LYS A 130 -6.59 -33.46 -5.46
CA LYS A 130 -7.81 -32.86 -4.91
C LYS A 130 -7.96 -33.22 -3.43
N SER A 131 -8.00 -32.20 -2.57
CA SER A 131 -8.16 -32.39 -1.13
C SER A 131 -9.14 -31.39 -0.52
N LYS A 132 -9.90 -31.83 0.49
CA LYS A 132 -10.75 -30.95 1.29
C LYS A 132 -9.94 -29.80 1.90
N ALA A 133 -8.69 -30.08 2.31
CA ALA A 133 -7.80 -29.06 2.87
C ALA A 133 -7.54 -27.92 1.87
N ALA A 134 -7.24 -28.24 0.60
CA ALA A 134 -7.05 -27.25 -0.45
C ALA A 134 -8.34 -26.46 -0.73
N ASP A 135 -9.48 -27.14 -0.88
CA ASP A 135 -10.78 -26.51 -1.16
C ASP A 135 -11.15 -25.48 -0.08
N TYR A 136 -11.11 -25.89 1.19
CA TYR A 136 -11.46 -25.00 2.30
C TYR A 136 -10.41 -23.93 2.55
N TYR A 137 -9.14 -24.19 2.23
CA TYR A 137 -8.10 -23.15 2.23
C TYR A 137 -8.44 -22.04 1.22
N HIS A 138 -8.83 -22.38 -0.01
CA HIS A 138 -9.19 -21.42 -1.06
C HIS A 138 -10.47 -20.66 -0.73
N ILE A 139 -11.52 -21.34 -0.24
CA ILE A 139 -12.77 -20.70 0.22
C ILE A 139 -12.45 -19.63 1.28
N ARG A 140 -11.67 -20.01 2.31
CA ARG A 140 -11.29 -19.09 3.40
C ARG A 140 -10.44 -17.93 2.93
N SER A 141 -9.50 -18.16 2.01
CA SER A 141 -8.75 -17.07 1.36
C SER A 141 -9.67 -16.11 0.63
N PHE A 142 -10.70 -16.62 -0.06
CA PHE A 142 -11.57 -15.79 -0.89
C PHE A 142 -12.52 -14.93 -0.05
N ILE A 143 -13.24 -15.53 0.90
CA ILE A 143 -14.26 -14.82 1.70
C ILE A 143 -13.65 -13.70 2.57
N LEU A 144 -12.40 -13.87 3.02
CA LEU A 144 -11.71 -12.85 3.81
C LEU A 144 -11.35 -11.60 3.01
N LYS A 145 -11.12 -11.72 1.70
CA LYS A 145 -10.64 -10.60 0.86
C LYS A 145 -11.59 -9.40 0.90
N TYR A 146 -12.90 -9.64 0.83
CA TYR A 146 -13.88 -8.56 0.86
C TYR A 146 -13.87 -7.82 2.19
N GLY A 147 -13.95 -8.54 3.31
CA GLY A 147 -13.85 -7.94 4.64
C GLY A 147 -12.52 -7.21 4.84
N LYS A 148 -11.39 -7.87 4.56
CA LYS A 148 -10.06 -7.25 4.60
C LYS A 148 -10.05 -5.92 3.85
N SER A 149 -10.45 -5.91 2.58
CA SER A 149 -10.40 -4.69 1.75
C SER A 149 -11.21 -3.55 2.35
N ILE A 150 -12.44 -3.81 2.82
CA ILE A 150 -13.31 -2.79 3.39
C ILE A 150 -12.77 -2.29 4.73
N PHE A 151 -12.23 -3.17 5.57
CA PHE A 151 -11.71 -2.80 6.89
C PHE A 151 -10.32 -2.17 6.85
N THR A 152 -9.48 -2.44 5.84
CA THR A 152 -8.15 -1.82 5.73
C THR A 152 -8.15 -0.54 4.89
N LYS A 153 -8.99 -0.46 3.85
CA LYS A 153 -9.07 0.71 2.94
C LYS A 153 -10.26 1.63 3.21
N GLY A 154 -11.14 1.25 4.14
CA GLY A 154 -12.31 2.03 4.49
C GLY A 154 -12.01 3.24 5.37
N ILE A 155 -13.06 3.94 5.79
CA ILE A 155 -12.98 5.18 6.59
C ILE A 155 -12.41 4.92 8.00
N PHE A 156 -12.50 3.68 8.50
CA PHE A 156 -12.09 3.28 9.84
C PHE A 156 -11.05 2.14 9.80
N PRO A 157 -9.83 2.38 9.26
CA PRO A 157 -8.84 1.33 9.01
C PRO A 157 -8.34 0.62 10.28
N TRP A 158 -8.42 1.29 11.44
CA TRP A 158 -8.05 0.73 12.74
C TRP A 158 -9.00 -0.39 13.22
N LEU A 159 -10.16 -0.59 12.58
CA LEU A 159 -11.06 -1.71 12.88
C LEU A 159 -10.63 -3.03 12.22
N SER A 160 -9.62 -3.03 11.36
CA SER A 160 -9.07 -4.25 10.73
C SER A 160 -8.66 -5.31 11.75
N ASN A 161 -7.96 -4.92 12.81
CA ASN A 161 -7.55 -5.83 13.89
C ASN A 161 -8.76 -6.42 14.64
N TRP A 162 -9.82 -5.63 14.82
CA TRP A 162 -11.08 -6.14 15.39
C TRP A 162 -11.69 -7.18 14.46
N PHE A 163 -11.75 -6.92 13.16
CA PHE A 163 -12.34 -7.83 12.18
C PHE A 163 -11.64 -9.19 12.15
N TYR A 164 -10.30 -9.23 12.04
CA TYR A 164 -9.55 -10.49 12.00
C TYR A 164 -9.71 -11.31 13.29
N ASN A 165 -9.66 -10.64 14.45
CA ASN A 165 -9.91 -11.28 15.74
C ASN A 165 -11.35 -11.77 15.88
N PHE A 166 -12.33 -10.98 15.44
CA PHE A 166 -13.76 -11.29 15.54
C PHE A 166 -14.15 -12.50 14.69
N VAL A 167 -13.64 -12.56 13.45
CA VAL A 167 -13.79 -13.69 12.53
C VAL A 167 -13.01 -14.93 13.01
N LYS A 168 -11.98 -14.72 13.84
CA LYS A 168 -10.99 -15.73 14.28
C LYS A 168 -10.09 -16.22 13.14
N ALA A 169 -9.82 -15.35 12.17
CA ALA A 169 -8.84 -15.63 11.11
C ALA A 169 -7.40 -15.53 11.62
N SER A 170 -7.17 -14.62 12.57
CA SER A 170 -5.86 -14.32 13.16
C SER A 170 -6.01 -13.97 14.63
N LYS A 171 -4.92 -14.05 15.40
CA LYS A 171 -4.87 -13.58 16.79
C LYS A 171 -3.97 -12.35 16.86
N ILE A 172 -4.52 -11.20 17.18
CA ILE A 172 -3.78 -9.93 17.19
C ILE A 172 -3.91 -9.29 18.58
N GLY A 173 -2.78 -9.08 19.24
CA GLY A 173 -2.70 -8.50 20.59
C GLY A 173 -3.10 -7.02 20.64
N LYS A 174 -3.37 -6.55 21.87
CA LYS A 174 -3.73 -5.14 22.12
C LYS A 174 -2.56 -4.21 21.82
N GLY A 175 -2.86 -2.99 21.36
CA GLY A 175 -1.86 -1.98 21.02
C GLY A 175 -1.09 -2.25 19.72
N THR A 176 -1.40 -3.36 19.04
CA THR A 176 -0.80 -3.69 17.76
C THR A 176 -1.49 -2.94 16.63
N THR A 177 -0.70 -2.48 15.65
CA THR A 177 -1.17 -1.80 14.44
C THR A 177 -0.67 -2.56 13.21
N ILE A 178 -1.58 -2.78 12.25
CA ILE A 178 -1.26 -3.38 10.95
C ILE A 178 -1.70 -2.38 9.89
N GLU A 179 -0.74 -1.86 9.15
CA GLU A 179 -0.96 -0.96 8.02
C GLU A 179 -1.40 -1.76 6.78
N GLU A 180 -1.66 -1.04 5.67
CA GLU A 180 -1.97 -1.66 4.39
C GLU A 180 -0.90 -2.70 4.00
N SER A 181 -1.34 -3.93 3.77
CA SER A 181 -0.46 -5.07 3.58
C SER A 181 -1.11 -6.17 2.74
N LEU A 182 -0.32 -6.84 1.92
CA LEU A 182 -0.81 -7.81 0.94
C LEU A 182 -1.32 -9.12 1.57
N VAL A 183 -0.63 -9.65 2.60
CA VAL A 183 -0.84 -11.06 3.05
C VAL A 183 -0.96 -11.25 4.57
N ASN A 184 -1.36 -10.22 5.33
CA ASN A 184 -1.53 -10.30 6.81
C ASN A 184 -2.95 -10.73 7.23
N ASP A 185 -3.55 -11.70 6.55
CA ASP A 185 -5.01 -11.90 6.59
C ASP A 185 -5.47 -13.12 7.39
N LYS A 186 -4.69 -14.21 7.46
CA LYS A 186 -5.11 -15.42 8.19
C LYS A 186 -3.94 -16.26 8.71
N TYR A 187 -4.24 -17.05 9.75
CA TYR A 187 -3.36 -18.02 10.39
C TYR A 187 -2.03 -17.42 10.84
N ILE A 188 -2.14 -16.24 11.46
CA ILE A 188 -1.05 -15.51 12.07
C ILE A 188 -1.41 -15.19 13.52
N THR A 189 -0.41 -15.27 14.40
CA THR A 189 -0.50 -14.84 15.79
C THR A 189 0.49 -13.71 16.00
N ILE A 190 -0.01 -12.53 16.37
CA ILE A 190 0.76 -11.32 16.64
C ILE A 190 0.50 -10.91 18.09
N GLY A 191 1.57 -10.68 18.85
CA GLY A 191 1.52 -10.23 20.23
C GLY A 191 1.05 -8.80 20.38
N LYS A 192 1.30 -8.23 21.56
CA LYS A 192 0.91 -6.88 21.95
C LYS A 192 1.93 -5.85 21.46
N ASN A 193 1.47 -4.61 21.30
CA ASN A 193 2.30 -3.45 20.98
C ASN A 193 3.23 -3.65 19.77
N CYS A 194 2.75 -4.37 18.75
CA CYS A 194 3.50 -4.56 17.53
C CYS A 194 3.13 -3.50 16.48
N TYR A 195 4.07 -3.16 15.61
CA TYR A 195 3.83 -2.32 14.45
C TYR A 195 4.19 -3.08 13.18
N ILE A 196 3.22 -3.32 12.32
CA ILE A 196 3.41 -3.94 11.01
C ILE A 196 3.15 -2.87 9.94
N GLY A 197 4.23 -2.29 9.42
CA GLY A 197 4.20 -1.15 8.53
C GLY A 197 3.79 -1.48 7.10
N VAL A 198 3.60 -0.43 6.31
CA VAL A 198 3.03 -0.48 4.94
C VAL A 198 3.77 -1.48 4.06
N ASN A 199 3.01 -2.23 3.26
CA ASN A 199 3.49 -3.26 2.33
C ASN A 199 4.28 -4.39 3.00
N SER A 200 4.23 -4.52 4.33
CA SER A 200 4.84 -5.66 5.01
C SER A 200 3.94 -6.90 4.95
N ALA A 201 4.55 -8.07 4.80
CA ALA A 201 3.94 -9.36 4.56
C ALA A 201 4.34 -10.36 5.65
N LEU A 202 3.35 -10.84 6.41
CA LEU A 202 3.40 -11.98 7.32
C LEU A 202 2.59 -13.10 6.66
N SER A 203 3.22 -13.83 5.75
CA SER A 203 2.49 -14.82 4.96
C SER A 203 2.46 -16.17 5.68
N SER A 204 1.29 -16.59 6.13
CA SER A 204 1.10 -17.95 6.68
C SER A 204 1.15 -19.04 5.61
N HIS A 205 1.07 -18.66 4.33
CA HIS A 205 1.17 -19.60 3.22
C HIS A 205 2.13 -19.13 2.12
N VAL A 206 2.69 -20.08 1.39
CA VAL A 206 3.36 -19.79 0.12
C VAL A 206 3.06 -20.94 -0.85
N VAL A 207 2.88 -20.61 -2.12
CA VAL A 207 2.71 -21.59 -3.19
C VAL A 207 4.09 -21.82 -3.80
N GLU A 208 4.56 -23.07 -3.79
CA GLU A 208 5.92 -23.42 -4.21
C GLU A 208 6.06 -23.59 -5.73
N GLY A 209 5.75 -22.52 -6.48
CA GLY A 209 5.75 -22.54 -7.94
C GLY A 209 4.38 -22.87 -8.55
N ILE A 210 4.31 -23.00 -9.88
CA ILE A 210 3.03 -23.11 -10.61
C ILE A 210 2.25 -24.37 -10.20
N PHE A 211 2.95 -25.50 -10.06
CA PHE A 211 2.39 -26.80 -9.67
C PHE A 211 2.80 -27.25 -8.27
N GLY A 212 3.60 -26.46 -7.54
CA GLY A 212 4.09 -26.88 -6.24
C GLY A 212 3.05 -26.77 -5.13
N ASN A 213 3.36 -27.41 -4.02
CA ASN A 213 2.47 -27.50 -2.88
C ASN A 213 2.29 -26.14 -2.18
N ILE A 214 1.27 -26.05 -1.32
CA ILE A 214 1.08 -24.90 -0.45
C ILE A 214 1.73 -25.22 0.88
N SER A 215 2.86 -24.59 1.20
CA SER A 215 3.35 -24.58 2.58
C SER A 215 2.41 -23.71 3.40
N TYR A 216 1.69 -24.28 4.38
CA TYR A 216 0.74 -23.55 5.21
C TYR A 216 1.07 -23.74 6.69
N PHE A 217 1.68 -22.73 7.30
CA PHE A 217 2.20 -22.80 8.66
C PHE A 217 1.96 -21.48 9.39
N GLU A 218 1.59 -21.57 10.66
CA GLU A 218 1.33 -20.38 11.48
C GLU A 218 2.58 -19.49 11.55
N VAL A 219 2.40 -18.19 11.31
CA VAL A 219 3.45 -17.20 11.60
C VAL A 219 3.21 -16.63 12.99
N LYS A 220 4.24 -16.68 13.84
CA LYS A 220 4.17 -16.24 15.24
C LYS A 220 5.07 -15.04 15.45
N ALA A 221 4.47 -13.88 15.65
CA ALA A 221 5.13 -12.67 16.14
C ALA A 221 4.74 -12.47 17.60
N LYS A 222 5.71 -12.43 18.52
CA LYS A 222 5.47 -12.17 19.95
C LYS A 222 5.24 -10.68 20.24
N ASP A 223 5.62 -10.18 21.42
CA ASP A 223 5.30 -8.81 21.85
C ASP A 223 6.39 -7.80 21.43
N ASN A 224 6.00 -6.53 21.28
CA ASN A 224 6.92 -5.41 21.00
C ASN A 224 7.78 -5.59 19.73
N ILE A 225 7.16 -6.05 18.64
CA ILE A 225 7.82 -6.24 17.34
C ILE A 225 7.54 -5.07 16.42
N THR A 226 8.54 -4.66 15.65
CA THR A 226 8.38 -3.68 14.57
C THR A 226 8.79 -4.30 13.25
N MET A 227 7.91 -4.27 12.26
CA MET A 227 8.22 -4.41 10.84
C MET A 227 8.01 -3.04 10.23
N ALA A 228 9.10 -2.36 9.87
CA ALA A 228 9.05 -0.96 9.46
C ALA A 228 8.22 -0.75 8.18
N GLY A 229 8.51 -1.50 7.12
CA GLY A 229 7.88 -1.32 5.83
C GLY A 229 8.52 -2.20 4.75
N MET A 230 7.69 -2.74 3.85
CA MET A 230 8.11 -3.66 2.79
C MET A 230 8.88 -4.89 3.29
N ASN A 231 8.64 -5.30 4.54
CA ASN A 231 9.24 -6.52 5.10
C ASN A 231 8.45 -7.73 4.63
N ALA A 232 9.09 -8.86 4.33
CA ALA A 232 8.39 -10.12 4.06
C ALA A 232 8.90 -11.24 4.96
N VAL A 233 7.98 -12.00 5.54
CA VAL A 233 8.26 -13.14 6.40
C VAL A 233 7.37 -14.28 5.94
N GLY A 234 8.01 -15.41 5.61
CA GLY A 234 7.33 -16.59 5.08
C GLY A 234 6.66 -17.47 6.14
N PRO A 235 5.96 -18.53 5.70
CA PRO A 235 5.21 -19.44 6.57
C PRO A 235 6.06 -20.07 7.67
N GLY A 236 5.45 -20.31 8.83
CA GLY A 236 6.09 -21.07 9.93
C GLY A 236 7.21 -20.32 10.64
N SER A 237 7.32 -19.01 10.41
CA SER A 237 8.34 -18.17 11.00
C SER A 237 7.97 -17.71 12.41
N GLU A 238 8.99 -17.61 13.26
CA GLU A 238 8.87 -17.16 14.66
C GLU A 238 9.71 -15.90 14.89
N ILE A 239 9.03 -14.80 15.22
CA ILE A 239 9.63 -13.53 15.59
C ILE A 239 9.46 -13.36 17.10
N ASN A 240 10.56 -13.41 17.85
CA ASN A 240 10.54 -13.25 19.30
C ASN A 240 10.45 -11.78 19.72
N ASP A 241 10.19 -11.58 21.01
CA ASP A 241 9.96 -10.28 21.61
C ASP A 241 11.09 -9.27 21.31
N ASN A 242 10.74 -7.99 21.19
CA ASN A 242 11.70 -6.90 20.99
C ASN A 242 12.56 -7.08 19.72
N SER A 243 11.95 -7.56 18.64
CA SER A 243 12.58 -7.69 17.32
C SER A 243 12.11 -6.58 16.38
N PHE A 244 13.07 -5.92 15.73
CA PHE A 244 12.86 -4.76 14.87
C PHE A 244 13.44 -5.05 13.49
N LEU A 245 12.58 -5.28 12.52
CA LEU A 245 12.92 -5.46 11.11
C LEU A 245 12.91 -4.08 10.46
N LEU A 246 14.10 -3.62 10.07
CA LEU A 246 14.28 -2.38 9.32
C LEU A 246 13.64 -2.50 7.92
N PRO A 247 13.43 -1.39 7.19
CA PRO A 247 12.80 -1.46 5.87
C PRO A 247 13.44 -2.50 4.94
N LEU A 248 12.60 -3.22 4.19
CA LEU A 248 12.97 -4.32 3.26
C LEU A 248 13.58 -5.58 3.91
N ALA A 249 13.85 -5.58 5.21
CA ALA A 249 14.39 -6.74 5.90
C ALA A 249 13.41 -7.93 5.78
N SER A 250 13.77 -8.96 5.02
CA SER A 250 12.84 -10.07 4.74
C SER A 250 13.51 -11.41 4.80
N GLY A 251 12.79 -12.39 5.35
CA GLY A 251 13.25 -13.77 5.44
C GLY A 251 12.25 -14.73 4.82
N GLN A 252 12.75 -15.91 4.49
CA GLN A 252 11.97 -16.97 3.86
C GLN A 252 11.05 -17.68 4.88
N LYS A 253 10.59 -18.88 4.54
CA LYS A 253 9.85 -19.77 5.44
C LYS A 253 10.71 -20.23 6.63
N HIS A 254 10.05 -20.49 7.76
CA HIS A 254 10.63 -21.05 8.99
C HIS A 254 11.81 -20.28 9.59
N ILE A 255 11.87 -18.95 9.38
CA ILE A 255 12.90 -18.16 10.05
C ILE A 255 12.58 -18.02 11.54
N LYS A 256 13.62 -18.06 12.38
CA LYS A 256 13.50 -17.78 13.80
C LYS A 256 14.42 -16.65 14.20
N ILE A 257 13.83 -15.54 14.65
CA ILE A 257 14.58 -14.32 14.98
C ILE A 257 14.24 -13.83 16.38
N GLY A 258 15.18 -13.12 16.99
CA GLY A 258 15.19 -12.75 18.40
C GLY A 258 15.62 -13.92 19.28
N LYS A 259 16.39 -13.64 20.35
CA LYS A 259 16.71 -14.63 21.38
C LYS A 259 15.82 -14.39 22.59
N GLN A 260 15.26 -15.45 23.18
CA GLN A 260 14.84 -15.37 24.58
C GLN A 260 16.09 -15.10 25.42
N GLY A 261 16.10 -14.04 26.22
CA GLY A 261 17.21 -13.78 27.13
C GLY A 261 17.28 -14.89 28.18
N GLU A 262 18.42 -15.56 28.29
CA GLU A 262 18.66 -16.60 29.32
C GLU A 262 18.78 -16.01 30.74
N ASP A 263 18.89 -14.68 30.88
CA ASP A 263 19.18 -14.01 32.17
C ASP A 263 18.18 -12.90 32.55
N GLY A 264 16.93 -12.95 32.07
CA GLY A 264 15.93 -11.91 32.38
C GLY A 264 16.20 -10.52 31.79
N LYS A 265 17.30 -10.33 31.04
CA LYS A 265 17.60 -9.11 30.27
C LYS A 265 16.83 -9.08 28.95
N LYS A 266 16.15 -7.96 28.67
CA LYS A 266 15.46 -7.69 27.38
C LYS A 266 16.50 -7.59 26.26
N ASN A 267 16.60 -8.60 25.41
CA ASN A 267 17.50 -8.60 24.27
C ASN A 267 16.82 -8.01 23.03
N PHE A 268 17.18 -6.78 22.68
CA PHE A 268 16.70 -6.13 21.46
C PHE A 268 17.42 -6.71 20.23
N GLY A 269 16.65 -7.10 19.21
CA GLY A 269 17.18 -7.60 17.95
C GLY A 269 16.83 -6.68 16.79
N TYR A 270 17.83 -6.12 16.12
CA TYR A 270 17.62 -5.31 14.92
C TYR A 270 18.04 -6.10 13.68
N TYR A 271 17.21 -6.10 12.63
CA TYR A 271 17.40 -6.94 11.45
C TYR A 271 17.29 -6.13 10.16
N PHE A 272 18.09 -6.48 9.15
CA PHE A 272 18.14 -5.82 7.84
C PHE A 272 18.43 -6.82 6.71
N GLY A 273 18.17 -6.39 5.47
CA GLY A 273 18.61 -7.09 4.27
C GLY A 273 17.70 -8.19 3.73
N LEU A 274 18.05 -8.64 2.53
CA LEU A 274 17.41 -9.67 1.73
C LEU A 274 18.50 -10.65 1.25
N PRO A 275 18.74 -11.80 1.93
CA PRO A 275 17.99 -12.35 3.06
C PRO A 275 18.27 -11.63 4.40
N LEU A 276 17.32 -11.76 5.32
CA LEU A 276 17.34 -11.18 6.66
C LEU A 276 18.61 -11.51 7.46
N ARG A 277 19.27 -10.48 8.03
CA ARG A 277 20.45 -10.61 8.89
C ARG A 277 20.33 -9.71 10.12
N LYS A 278 20.96 -10.10 11.24
CA LYS A 278 21.02 -9.28 12.46
C LYS A 278 22.08 -8.18 12.34
N ILE A 279 21.76 -6.95 12.77
CA ILE A 279 22.71 -5.84 12.87
C ILE A 279 23.38 -5.86 14.25
N PHE A 280 24.70 -5.66 14.27
CA PHE A 280 25.48 -5.47 15.51
C PHE A 280 25.36 -4.03 16.02
N LYS A 281 25.32 -3.83 17.36
CA LYS A 281 25.06 -2.52 18.02
C LYS A 281 25.87 -1.35 17.44
N ARG A 282 27.14 -1.53 17.08
CA ARG A 282 27.98 -0.49 16.47
C ARG A 282 27.44 -0.03 15.11
N LYS A 283 27.20 -0.97 14.19
CA LYS A 283 26.62 -0.69 12.87
C LYS A 283 25.21 -0.11 12.96
N LEU A 284 24.45 -0.46 14.01
CA LEU A 284 23.13 0.10 14.25
C LEU A 284 23.20 1.59 14.64
N LYS A 285 24.12 1.96 15.54
CA LYS A 285 24.34 3.37 15.93
C LYS A 285 24.71 4.21 14.72
N ASP A 286 25.63 3.71 13.91
CA ASP A 286 26.07 4.38 12.68
C ASP A 286 24.92 4.51 11.67
N TYR A 287 24.09 3.47 11.52
CA TYR A 287 22.97 3.46 10.57
C TYR A 287 21.79 4.34 11.00
N LEU A 288 21.44 4.35 12.29
CA LEU A 288 20.27 5.08 12.81
C LEU A 288 20.61 6.45 13.42
N GLY A 289 21.89 6.80 13.54
CA GLY A 289 22.34 8.06 14.17
C GLY A 289 22.02 8.15 15.66
N LEU A 290 21.96 7.02 16.38
CA LEU A 290 21.51 6.96 17.77
C LEU A 290 22.63 7.21 18.79
N SER A 291 22.35 8.02 19.82
CA SER A 291 23.24 8.18 20.96
C SER A 291 23.23 6.93 21.87
N PRO A 292 24.23 6.74 22.74
CA PRO A 292 24.17 5.72 23.80
C PRO A 292 22.94 5.87 24.70
N GLU A 293 22.50 7.09 25.00
CA GLU A 293 21.32 7.35 25.84
C GLU A 293 20.02 6.94 25.15
N ASP A 294 19.92 7.08 23.83
CA ASP A 294 18.72 6.66 23.07
C ASP A 294 18.47 5.15 23.16
N LEU A 295 19.53 4.34 23.19
CA LEU A 295 19.43 2.89 23.35
C LEU A 295 19.02 2.53 24.78
N GLU A 296 19.57 3.20 25.78
CA GLU A 296 19.23 2.99 27.19
C GLU A 296 17.77 3.38 27.48
N ARG A 297 17.29 4.48 26.89
CA ARG A 297 15.87 4.88 26.95
C ARG A 297 14.96 3.82 26.33
N ASN A 298 15.39 3.18 25.24
CA ASN A 298 14.60 2.14 24.59
C ASN A 298 14.65 0.81 25.37
N GLU A 299 15.79 0.47 25.98
CA GLU A 299 15.94 -0.70 26.86
C GLU A 299 15.03 -0.58 28.10
N ASN A 300 14.85 0.64 28.62
CA ASN A 300 14.00 0.96 29.77
C ASN A 300 12.64 1.58 29.39
N LEU A 301 12.13 1.34 28.17
CA LEU A 301 10.96 2.03 27.62
C LEU A 301 9.70 1.94 28.52
N GLU A 302 9.45 0.83 29.19
CA GLU A 302 8.30 0.70 30.11
C GLU A 302 8.44 1.58 31.35
N GLU A 303 9.63 1.65 31.94
CA GLU A 303 9.94 2.53 33.06
C GLU A 303 9.86 3.99 32.62
N ALA A 304 10.34 4.31 31.42
CA ALA A 304 10.21 5.64 30.83
C ALA A 304 8.74 6.01 30.55
N ILE A 305 7.91 5.09 30.06
CA ILE A 305 6.46 5.30 29.86
C ILE A 305 5.74 5.48 31.19
N ILE A 306 6.10 4.70 32.21
CA ILE A 306 5.54 4.82 33.58
C ILE A 306 5.95 6.16 34.20
N ALA A 307 7.24 6.52 34.09
CA ALA A 307 7.77 7.81 34.52
C ALA A 307 7.05 8.95 33.81
N MET A 308 6.93 8.92 32.48
CA MET A 308 6.19 9.93 31.71
C MET A 308 4.70 9.99 32.06
N LYS A 309 4.04 8.87 32.34
CA LYS A 309 2.64 8.85 32.80
C LYS A 309 2.50 9.46 34.20
N ASN A 310 3.46 9.17 35.09
CA ASN A 310 3.50 9.73 36.44
C ASN A 310 3.83 11.22 36.42
N GLU A 311 4.74 11.64 35.55
CA GLU A 311 5.14 13.03 35.34
C GLU A 311 4.03 13.83 34.64
N ARG A 312 3.29 13.25 33.69
CA ARG A 312 2.06 13.86 33.15
C ARG A 312 1.00 14.00 34.24
N LYS A 313 0.83 13.00 35.11
CA LYS A 313 -0.09 13.10 36.27
C LYS A 313 0.36 14.17 37.25
N SER A 314 1.66 14.30 37.53
CA SER A 314 2.18 15.34 38.44
C SER A 314 2.06 16.73 37.82
N LYS A 315 2.44 16.92 36.54
CA LYS A 315 2.30 18.19 35.81
C LYS A 315 0.84 18.62 35.63
N THR A 316 -0.10 17.67 35.51
CA THR A 316 -1.54 17.98 35.49
C THR A 316 -2.03 18.41 36.87
N LYS A 317 -1.48 17.84 37.95
CA LYS A 317 -1.75 18.25 39.33
C LYS A 317 -1.14 19.64 39.62
N GLU A 318 0.10 19.88 39.23
CA GLU A 318 0.78 21.18 39.32
C GLU A 318 0.11 22.26 38.49
N LYS A 319 -0.33 21.98 37.26
CA LYS A 319 -1.12 22.94 36.46
C LYS A 319 -2.46 23.27 37.11
N ARG A 320 -3.09 22.31 37.79
CA ARG A 320 -4.37 22.54 38.50
C ARG A 320 -4.18 23.37 39.78
N VAL A 321 -3.01 23.28 40.43
CA VAL A 321 -2.62 24.12 41.57
C VAL A 321 -2.20 25.52 41.09
N LYS A 322 -1.36 25.61 40.05
CA LYS A 322 -0.94 26.89 39.46
C LYS A 322 -2.05 27.68 38.78
N ASN A 323 -3.10 27.02 38.26
CA ASN A 323 -4.26 27.72 37.70
C ASN A 323 -5.22 28.27 38.77
N ILE A 324 -5.17 27.77 40.01
CA ILE A 324 -5.91 28.36 41.14
C ILE A 324 -5.13 29.58 41.70
N GLU A 325 -3.81 29.58 41.60
CA GLU A 325 -2.94 30.67 42.07
C GLU A 325 -2.71 31.78 41.02
N ARG A 326 -3.12 31.59 39.76
CA ARG A 326 -2.91 32.54 38.64
C ARG A 326 -4.15 33.35 38.24
N GLU A 327 -5.32 33.14 38.85
CA GLU A 327 -6.49 34.01 38.64
C GLU A 327 -6.41 35.32 39.47
N ASP A 328 -5.47 35.44 40.43
CA ASP A 328 -5.36 36.60 41.32
C ASP A 328 -4.26 37.62 40.93
N VAL A 329 -3.39 37.31 39.95
CA VAL A 329 -2.25 38.18 39.61
C VAL A 329 -1.91 38.03 38.13
N GLU A 330 -2.43 38.91 37.28
CA GLU A 330 -1.82 39.43 36.03
C GLU A 330 -2.89 40.15 35.18
N ASP A 331 -3.56 41.14 35.78
CA ASP A 331 -3.80 42.40 35.10
C ASP A 331 -2.50 43.20 35.18
N LEU A 332 -2.11 43.87 34.08
CA LEU A 332 -0.97 44.80 33.90
C LEU A 332 0.36 44.16 33.44
N GLU A 333 0.63 44.14 32.13
CA GLU A 333 1.42 45.18 31.44
C GLU A 333 1.80 44.79 30.00
N ASN A 334 1.83 45.81 29.14
CA ASN A 334 1.95 45.76 27.69
C ASN A 334 3.36 46.21 27.21
N THR A 335 3.64 45.92 25.93
CA THR A 335 4.54 46.64 24.98
C THR A 335 6.07 46.52 25.18
N SER A 336 6.92 46.37 24.15
CA SER A 336 6.94 46.95 22.79
C SER A 336 7.88 46.19 21.82
N VAL A 337 7.72 46.50 20.53
CA VAL A 337 8.39 45.97 19.32
C VAL A 337 9.51 46.92 18.89
N ASP A 338 10.59 46.41 18.29
CA ASP A 338 11.39 47.22 17.35
C ASP A 338 11.95 46.40 16.17
N ASP A 339 11.88 47.03 15.00
CA ASP A 339 12.24 46.56 13.67
C ASP A 339 13.72 46.85 13.36
N THR A 340 14.37 46.07 12.49
CA THR A 340 15.34 46.64 11.53
C THR A 340 15.67 45.70 10.37
N LYS A 341 15.77 46.30 9.19
CA LYS A 341 15.97 45.70 7.86
C LYS A 341 17.45 45.48 7.50
N ASP A 342 17.73 44.28 7.00
CA ASP A 342 18.38 43.92 5.72
C ASP A 342 19.69 44.62 5.29
N GLN A 343 20.79 43.86 5.24
CA GLN A 343 21.78 43.85 4.14
C GLN A 343 22.54 42.50 4.11
N ARG A 344 22.32 41.67 3.08
CA ARG A 344 23.03 40.39 2.88
C ARG A 344 24.33 40.60 2.10
N LYS A 345 25.44 40.15 2.68
CA LYS A 345 26.67 39.79 1.95
C LYS A 345 26.82 38.27 2.01
N GLU A 346 27.09 37.66 0.86
CA GLU A 346 27.32 36.22 0.74
C GLU A 346 28.70 35.87 1.33
N GLU A 347 28.70 35.13 2.42
CA GLU A 347 29.88 34.52 3.03
C GLU A 347 29.81 32.98 2.93
N PRO A 348 30.95 32.28 2.84
CA PRO A 348 31.01 30.84 2.69
C PRO A 348 30.44 30.13 3.92
N ILE A 349 29.66 29.07 3.69
CA ILE A 349 28.88 28.36 4.72
C ILE A 349 29.81 27.70 5.74
N ASP A 350 29.74 28.15 6.99
CA ASP A 350 30.34 27.47 8.13
C ASP A 350 29.50 26.24 8.48
N ILE A 351 30.06 25.05 8.24
CA ILE A 351 29.40 23.75 8.47
C ILE A 351 29.02 23.58 9.95
N ASN A 352 29.71 24.25 10.88
CA ASN A 352 29.40 24.19 12.32
C ASN A 352 28.22 25.08 12.73
N SER A 353 27.74 25.95 11.84
CA SER A 353 26.59 26.83 12.08
C SER A 353 25.24 26.22 11.67
N LEU A 354 25.25 25.08 10.98
CA LEU A 354 24.04 24.41 10.50
C LEU A 354 23.24 23.86 11.69
N THR A 355 21.99 24.31 11.83
CA THR A 355 21.11 23.80 12.89
C THR A 355 20.62 22.39 12.55
N LYS A 356 20.00 21.73 13.55
CA LYS A 356 19.37 20.43 13.34
C LYS A 356 18.25 20.50 12.30
N GLU A 357 17.59 21.65 12.15
CA GLU A 357 16.63 21.91 11.07
C GLU A 357 17.29 22.05 9.70
N ASP A 358 18.47 22.69 9.60
CA ASP A 358 19.20 22.84 8.33
C ASP A 358 19.76 21.50 7.79
N LEU A 359 20.08 20.59 8.70
CA LEU A 359 20.56 19.24 8.41
C LEU A 359 19.42 18.21 8.30
N ALA A 360 18.18 18.60 8.64
CA ALA A 360 17.03 17.72 8.50
C ALA A 360 16.70 17.58 7.02
N VAL A 361 17.04 16.42 6.45
CA VAL A 361 16.60 16.03 5.10
C VAL A 361 15.12 15.69 5.17
N ASP A 362 14.29 16.72 5.09
CA ASP A 362 12.84 16.62 5.07
C ASP A 362 12.39 16.16 3.68
N PHE A 363 12.41 14.84 3.45
CA PHE A 363 11.79 14.27 2.26
C PHE A 363 10.27 14.39 2.39
N THR A 364 9.72 15.50 1.89
CA THR A 364 8.28 15.65 1.70
C THR A 364 7.97 15.48 0.21
N THR A 365 7.26 14.40 -0.09
CA THR A 365 6.66 14.17 -1.41
C THR A 365 5.31 14.87 -1.49
N SER A 366 4.79 15.09 -2.69
CA SER A 366 3.43 15.58 -2.98
C SER A 366 2.31 14.80 -2.25
N SER A 367 2.64 13.63 -1.68
CA SER A 367 1.80 12.79 -0.81
C SER A 367 1.48 13.38 0.57
N ALA A 368 2.42 14.13 1.17
CA ALA A 368 2.44 14.38 2.60
C ALA A 368 1.41 15.44 3.04
N ILE A 369 0.19 14.98 3.33
CA ILE A 369 -0.95 15.79 3.79
C ILE A 369 -0.66 16.57 5.09
N SER A 370 0.25 16.10 5.95
CA SER A 370 0.44 16.67 7.29
C SER A 370 1.02 18.08 7.32
N ARG A 371 1.57 18.59 6.20
CA ARG A 371 2.07 19.97 6.08
C ARG A 371 1.20 20.88 5.21
N ILE A 372 0.09 20.35 4.70
CA ILE A 372 -0.77 21.10 3.79
C ILE A 372 -1.64 22.04 4.62
N ASN A 373 -1.43 23.33 4.44
CA ASN A 373 -2.23 24.36 5.08
C ASN A 373 -3.70 24.20 4.68
N ILE A 374 -4.61 24.26 5.65
CA ILE A 374 -6.06 24.12 5.46
C ILE A 374 -6.61 25.06 4.38
N LYS A 375 -5.92 26.19 4.12
CA LYS A 375 -6.24 27.12 3.04
C LYS A 375 -6.28 26.46 1.66
N PHE A 376 -5.42 25.47 1.39
CA PHE A 376 -5.39 24.77 0.10
C PHE A 376 -6.52 23.75 -0.02
N LEU A 377 -7.03 23.20 1.10
CA LEU A 377 -8.19 22.31 1.10
C LEU A 377 -9.51 23.05 0.83
N ALA A 378 -9.55 24.36 1.04
CA ALA A 378 -10.74 25.17 0.78
C ALA A 378 -11.20 25.08 -0.69
N VAL A 379 -10.30 24.78 -1.63
CA VAL A 379 -10.66 24.59 -3.05
C VAL A 379 -11.55 23.36 -3.29
N TYR A 380 -11.59 22.41 -2.36
CA TYR A 380 -12.45 21.23 -2.48
C TYR A 380 -13.93 21.57 -2.23
N ILE A 381 -14.22 22.60 -1.45
CA ILE A 381 -15.60 23.01 -1.14
C ILE A 381 -16.40 23.30 -2.42
N PRO A 382 -15.98 24.23 -3.32
CA PRO A 382 -16.73 24.50 -4.54
C PRO A 382 -16.76 23.30 -5.49
N ILE A 383 -15.69 22.49 -5.55
CA ILE A 383 -15.64 21.29 -6.39
C ILE A 383 -16.70 20.28 -5.95
N PHE A 384 -16.73 19.92 -4.67
CA PHE A 384 -17.70 18.96 -4.15
C PHE A 384 -19.12 19.49 -4.18
N TRP A 385 -19.31 20.78 -3.90
CA TRP A 385 -20.63 21.39 -3.98
C TRP A 385 -21.22 21.29 -5.38
N LEU A 386 -20.47 21.71 -6.40
CA LEU A 386 -20.95 21.71 -7.79
C LEU A 386 -21.08 20.28 -8.35
N SER A 387 -20.14 19.39 -8.01
CA SER A 387 -20.20 17.97 -8.41
C SER A 387 -21.37 17.24 -7.74
N GLY A 388 -21.60 17.52 -6.46
CA GLY A 388 -22.73 17.00 -5.69
C GLY A 388 -24.07 17.51 -6.23
N LEU A 389 -24.13 18.77 -6.65
CA LEU A 389 -25.31 19.34 -7.29
C LEU A 389 -25.67 18.59 -8.59
N MET A 390 -24.69 18.23 -9.42
CA MET A 390 -24.95 17.42 -10.63
C MET A 390 -25.57 16.06 -10.28
N ALA A 391 -25.04 15.38 -9.26
CA ALA A 391 -25.61 14.11 -8.80
C ALA A 391 -27.00 14.28 -8.18
N ALA A 392 -27.24 15.36 -7.44
CA ALA A 392 -28.53 15.68 -6.84
C ALA A 392 -29.61 15.98 -7.89
N ILE A 393 -29.26 16.72 -8.96
CA ILE A 393 -30.16 16.99 -10.09
C ILE A 393 -30.56 15.67 -10.76
N PHE A 394 -29.60 14.78 -11.02
CA PHE A 394 -29.91 13.45 -11.57
C PHE A 394 -30.82 12.65 -10.64
N TRP A 395 -30.53 12.64 -9.34
CA TRP A 395 -31.35 11.93 -8.36
C TRP A 395 -32.80 12.44 -8.31
N TYR A 396 -32.96 13.76 -8.34
CA TYR A 396 -34.28 14.39 -8.38
C TYR A 396 -35.06 13.97 -9.62
N GLU A 397 -34.46 14.06 -10.82
CA GLU A 397 -35.13 13.63 -12.06
C GLU A 397 -35.43 12.12 -12.09
N TYR A 398 -34.53 11.29 -11.56
CA TYR A 398 -34.71 9.85 -11.46
C TYR A 398 -35.87 9.44 -10.54
N THR A 399 -36.04 10.16 -9.42
CA THR A 399 -37.05 9.84 -8.39
C THR A 399 -38.38 10.56 -8.58
N LYS A 400 -38.45 11.52 -9.51
CA LYS A 400 -39.64 12.33 -9.81
C LYS A 400 -40.89 11.48 -10.11
N ILE A 401 -40.73 10.38 -10.82
CA ILE A 401 -41.80 9.41 -11.10
C ILE A 401 -41.44 8.11 -10.39
N PHE A 402 -41.90 7.94 -9.16
CA PHE A 402 -41.60 6.76 -8.36
C PHE A 402 -42.49 5.58 -8.76
N GLY A 403 -41.88 4.49 -9.22
CA GLY A 403 -42.58 3.26 -9.60
C GLY A 403 -41.69 2.02 -9.57
N LEU A 404 -42.21 0.90 -10.08
CA LEU A 404 -41.47 -0.37 -10.14
C LEU A 404 -40.17 -0.25 -10.94
N SER A 405 -40.18 0.54 -12.03
CA SER A 405 -38.97 0.85 -12.81
C SER A 405 -37.91 1.56 -11.98
N THR A 406 -38.28 2.54 -11.14
CA THR A 406 -37.37 3.27 -10.25
C THR A 406 -36.69 2.33 -9.25
N ILE A 407 -37.38 1.28 -8.81
CA ILE A 407 -36.80 0.28 -7.90
C ILE A 407 -35.87 -0.66 -8.68
N LEU A 408 -36.33 -1.16 -9.84
CA LEU A 408 -35.56 -2.11 -10.67
C LEU A 408 -34.24 -1.51 -11.17
N PHE A 409 -34.24 -0.23 -11.55
CA PHE A 409 -33.04 0.45 -12.06
C PHE A 409 -32.21 1.15 -10.96
N LEU A 410 -32.62 1.07 -9.69
CA LEU A 410 -31.93 1.76 -8.59
C LEU A 410 -30.42 1.43 -8.52
N PRO A 411 -29.97 0.16 -8.68
CA PRO A 411 -28.54 -0.13 -8.67
C PRO A 411 -27.77 0.57 -9.80
N PHE A 412 -28.37 0.65 -10.99
CA PHE A 412 -27.78 1.36 -12.13
C PHE A 412 -27.76 2.86 -11.91
N ALA A 413 -28.82 3.42 -11.33
CA ALA A 413 -28.88 4.84 -10.98
C ALA A 413 -27.83 5.22 -9.93
N LEU A 414 -27.65 4.41 -8.87
CA LEU A 414 -26.60 4.60 -7.87
C LEU A 414 -25.20 4.55 -8.50
N PHE A 415 -24.95 3.57 -9.36
CA PHE A 415 -23.69 3.46 -10.08
C PHE A 415 -23.46 4.70 -10.96
N PHE A 416 -24.46 5.12 -11.73
CA PHE A 416 -24.36 6.29 -12.61
C PHE A 416 -24.12 7.59 -11.83
N MET A 417 -24.77 7.78 -10.68
CA MET A 417 -24.54 8.94 -9.80
C MET A 417 -23.09 9.05 -9.33
N ILE A 418 -22.47 7.92 -8.97
CA ILE A 418 -21.05 7.91 -8.58
C ILE A 418 -20.19 8.47 -9.73
N TYR A 419 -20.44 8.04 -10.97
CA TYR A 419 -19.68 8.55 -12.11
C TYR A 419 -20.03 9.99 -12.48
N ILE A 420 -21.29 10.42 -12.37
CA ILE A 420 -21.65 11.84 -12.53
C ILE A 420 -20.84 12.69 -11.55
N PHE A 421 -20.78 12.28 -10.28
CA PHE A 421 -20.02 12.99 -9.27
C PHE A 421 -18.52 13.01 -9.60
N ILE A 422 -17.92 11.87 -9.95
CA ILE A 422 -16.49 11.77 -10.31
C ILE A 422 -16.17 12.64 -11.54
N ILE A 423 -17.01 12.62 -12.58
CA ILE A 423 -16.87 13.44 -13.77
C ILE A 423 -17.00 14.93 -13.41
N GLY A 424 -17.95 15.28 -12.54
CA GLY A 424 -18.08 16.62 -11.98
C GLY A 424 -16.79 17.08 -11.30
N VAL A 425 -16.21 16.24 -10.42
CA VAL A 425 -14.96 16.53 -9.72
C VAL A 425 -13.83 16.77 -10.74
N LEU A 426 -13.69 15.89 -11.73
CA LEU A 426 -12.67 16.03 -12.77
C LEU A 426 -12.84 17.33 -13.60
N PHE A 427 -14.08 17.67 -13.94
CA PHE A 427 -14.42 18.87 -14.71
C PHE A 427 -14.12 20.15 -13.92
N PHE A 428 -14.65 20.27 -12.69
CA PHE A 428 -14.46 21.47 -11.86
C PHE A 428 -13.01 21.62 -11.38
N SER A 429 -12.30 20.51 -11.07
CA SER A 429 -10.85 20.55 -10.81
C SER A 429 -10.08 21.14 -12.00
N LYS A 430 -10.43 20.78 -13.23
CA LYS A 430 -9.78 21.32 -14.43
C LYS A 430 -10.09 22.79 -14.68
N LEU A 431 -11.33 23.22 -14.46
CA LEU A 431 -11.70 24.63 -14.57
C LEU A 431 -10.89 25.49 -13.58
N LEU A 432 -10.81 25.06 -12.33
CA LEU A 432 -9.99 25.74 -11.32
C LEU A 432 -8.50 25.69 -11.65
N LEU A 433 -8.00 24.56 -12.16
CA LEU A 433 -6.62 24.45 -12.60
C LEU A 433 -6.31 25.42 -13.75
N ILE A 434 -7.22 25.59 -14.72
CA ILE A 434 -7.07 26.57 -15.80
C ILE A 434 -6.99 27.98 -15.20
N PHE A 435 -7.91 28.33 -14.30
CA PHE A 435 -7.91 29.62 -13.62
C PHE A 435 -6.59 29.89 -12.87
N ILE A 436 -6.08 28.90 -12.14
CA ILE A 436 -4.82 29.01 -11.40
C ILE A 436 -3.62 29.14 -12.34
N ASN A 437 -3.61 28.42 -13.46
CA ASN A 437 -2.55 28.52 -14.47
C ASN A 437 -2.56 29.87 -15.19
N LEU A 438 -3.69 30.60 -15.22
CA LEU A 438 -3.73 31.99 -15.69
C LEU A 438 -3.06 32.94 -14.69
N LEU A 439 -3.13 32.65 -13.39
CA LEU A 439 -2.50 33.47 -12.34
C LEU A 439 -1.00 33.20 -12.18
N HIS A 440 -0.59 31.93 -12.24
CA HIS A 440 0.82 31.52 -12.15
C HIS A 440 1.05 30.21 -12.90
N LYS A 441 1.82 30.28 -14.00
CA LYS A 441 2.13 29.11 -14.82
C LYS A 441 3.11 28.18 -14.11
N PRO A 442 2.94 26.85 -14.22
CA PRO A 442 3.93 25.90 -13.73
C PRO A 442 5.23 26.04 -14.53
N ARG A 443 6.38 25.98 -13.85
CA ARG A 443 7.72 26.04 -14.46
C ARG A 443 8.68 25.06 -13.78
N GLU A 444 9.62 24.53 -14.55
CA GLU A 444 10.72 23.71 -14.03
C GLU A 444 11.76 24.61 -13.36
N GLY A 445 12.40 24.12 -12.30
CA GLY A 445 13.37 24.91 -11.54
C GLY A 445 13.62 24.39 -10.13
N VAL A 446 14.40 25.16 -9.38
CA VAL A 446 14.61 24.98 -7.95
C VAL A 446 14.04 26.23 -7.27
N PHE A 447 13.10 26.03 -6.36
CA PHE A 447 12.34 27.07 -5.66
C PHE A 447 12.51 26.93 -4.15
N LEU A 448 12.18 27.96 -3.38
CA LEU A 448 12.17 27.87 -1.92
C LEU A 448 10.85 27.24 -1.47
N ALA A 449 10.91 26.18 -0.67
CA ALA A 449 9.76 25.47 -0.11
C ALA A 449 9.25 26.15 1.18
N GLU A 450 9.02 27.46 1.12
CA GLU A 450 8.63 28.28 2.27
C GLU A 450 7.26 28.93 2.05
N ILE A 451 6.49 29.09 3.14
CA ILE A 451 5.19 29.76 3.08
C ILE A 451 5.41 31.23 2.67
N GLY A 452 4.68 31.69 1.67
CA GLY A 452 4.89 32.99 1.04
C GLY A 452 5.69 32.95 -0.27
N ASP A 453 6.44 31.87 -0.55
CA ASP A 453 7.04 31.70 -1.88
C ASP A 453 5.96 31.37 -2.92
N LYS A 454 5.87 32.19 -3.96
CA LYS A 454 4.80 32.10 -4.95
C LYS A 454 4.87 30.79 -5.75
N ASP A 455 6.05 30.31 -6.12
CA ASP A 455 6.17 29.08 -6.91
C ASP A 455 5.76 27.86 -6.09
N TYR A 456 6.19 27.81 -4.82
CA TYR A 456 5.83 26.76 -3.89
C TYR A 456 4.34 26.72 -3.57
N GLU A 457 3.72 27.87 -3.26
CA GLU A 457 2.28 27.92 -2.93
C GLU A 457 1.40 27.53 -4.12
N PHE A 458 1.73 28.00 -5.31
CA PHE A 458 0.98 27.64 -6.51
C PHE A 458 1.23 26.18 -6.93
N TRP A 459 2.42 25.62 -6.67
CA TRP A 459 2.68 24.19 -6.86
C TRP A 459 1.83 23.34 -5.89
N MET A 460 1.78 23.67 -4.61
CA MET A 460 0.93 22.97 -3.63
C MET A 460 -0.54 22.98 -4.05
N LEU A 461 -1.04 24.15 -4.45
CA LEU A 461 -2.43 24.33 -4.88
C LEU A 461 -2.78 23.48 -6.12
N ARG A 462 -1.91 23.46 -7.13
CA ARG A 462 -2.09 22.61 -8.32
C ARG A 462 -2.06 21.12 -7.98
N THR A 463 -1.16 20.71 -7.09
CA THR A 463 -1.02 19.33 -6.65
C THR A 463 -2.29 18.85 -5.97
N GLU A 464 -2.83 19.60 -5.01
CA GLU A 464 -4.05 19.23 -4.29
C GLU A 464 -5.28 19.14 -5.22
N LEU A 465 -5.44 20.11 -6.13
CA LEU A 465 -6.55 20.09 -7.10
C LEU A 465 -6.57 18.84 -8.00
N LYS A 466 -5.39 18.38 -8.43
CA LYS A 466 -5.27 17.19 -9.28
C LYS A 466 -5.42 15.91 -8.47
N LYS A 467 -4.87 15.90 -7.25
CA LYS A 467 -4.89 14.76 -6.33
C LYS A 467 -6.30 14.30 -6.02
N ILE A 468 -7.23 15.21 -5.74
CA ILE A 468 -8.60 14.80 -5.40
C ILE A 468 -9.31 14.10 -6.57
N ALA A 469 -9.15 14.61 -7.79
CA ALA A 469 -9.75 14.00 -8.97
C ALA A 469 -9.13 12.64 -9.29
N LEU A 470 -7.79 12.53 -9.20
CA LEU A 470 -7.08 11.26 -9.37
C LEU A 470 -7.47 10.24 -8.31
N TRP A 471 -7.64 10.66 -7.06
CA TRP A 471 -8.07 9.78 -5.98
C TRP A 471 -9.44 9.17 -6.25
N PHE A 472 -10.43 9.98 -6.64
CA PHE A 472 -11.77 9.47 -6.98
C PHE A 472 -11.74 8.50 -8.17
N LEU A 473 -10.99 8.82 -9.22
CA LEU A 473 -10.87 7.97 -10.40
C LEU A 473 -10.14 6.66 -10.12
N ARG A 474 -9.09 6.66 -9.29
CA ARG A 474 -8.36 5.45 -8.91
C ARG A 474 -9.13 4.53 -7.97
N ASN A 475 -10.14 5.05 -7.28
CA ASN A 475 -11.09 4.23 -6.53
C ASN A 475 -12.21 3.66 -7.43
N SER A 476 -12.21 3.95 -8.73
CA SER A 476 -13.09 3.29 -9.70
C SER A 476 -12.68 1.83 -9.92
N PRO A 477 -13.63 0.92 -10.17
CA PRO A 477 -13.31 -0.45 -10.61
C PRO A 477 -12.63 -0.53 -11.98
N LEU A 478 -12.52 0.57 -12.73
CA LEU A 478 -11.92 0.61 -14.07
C LEU A 478 -10.43 1.00 -13.97
N PRO A 479 -9.49 0.04 -14.14
CA PRO A 479 -8.06 0.27 -13.85
C PRO A 479 -7.36 1.24 -14.83
N TRP A 480 -7.96 1.53 -15.98
CA TRP A 480 -7.40 2.39 -17.02
C TRP A 480 -7.94 3.84 -16.97
N ILE A 481 -8.89 4.13 -16.09
CA ILE A 481 -9.60 5.41 -16.09
C ILE A 481 -8.73 6.58 -15.60
N ASP A 482 -7.66 6.30 -14.84
CA ASP A 482 -6.74 7.32 -14.34
C ASP A 482 -5.89 7.94 -15.46
N VAL A 483 -5.63 7.21 -16.55
CA VAL A 483 -5.06 7.72 -17.80
C VAL A 483 -5.85 8.92 -18.33
N ILE A 484 -7.19 8.89 -18.24
CA ILE A 484 -8.04 10.01 -18.65
C ILE A 484 -7.71 11.24 -17.80
N ALA A 485 -7.59 11.10 -16.48
CA ALA A 485 -7.26 12.23 -15.60
C ALA A 485 -5.86 12.78 -15.84
N PHE A 486 -4.85 11.93 -15.99
CA PHE A 486 -3.49 12.39 -16.28
C PHE A 486 -3.45 13.22 -17.57
N ARG A 487 -4.09 12.72 -18.64
CA ARG A 487 -4.24 13.47 -19.90
C ARG A 487 -5.03 14.76 -19.71
N TRP A 488 -6.12 14.71 -18.95
CA TRP A 488 -6.96 15.87 -18.64
C TRP A 488 -6.17 16.96 -17.91
N PHE A 489 -5.21 16.58 -17.06
CA PHE A 489 -4.30 17.50 -16.37
C PHE A 489 -3.05 17.90 -17.15
N GLY A 490 -2.90 17.43 -18.40
CA GLY A 490 -1.88 17.88 -19.33
C GLY A 490 -0.63 17.01 -19.41
N ILE A 491 -0.66 15.79 -18.84
CA ILE A 491 0.39 14.79 -19.08
C ILE A 491 0.28 14.26 -20.50
N ARG A 492 1.41 14.17 -21.19
CA ARG A 492 1.49 13.57 -22.51
C ARG A 492 1.58 12.07 -22.35
N MET A 493 0.49 11.38 -22.63
CA MET A 493 0.43 9.91 -22.66
C MET A 493 -0.68 9.46 -23.60
N ASP A 494 -0.53 8.26 -24.16
CA ASP A 494 -1.60 7.59 -24.90
C ASP A 494 -2.33 6.56 -24.01
N PHE A 495 -3.25 5.79 -24.60
CA PHE A 495 -4.01 4.74 -23.88
C PHE A 495 -3.28 3.38 -23.84
N SER A 496 -2.09 3.27 -24.44
CA SER A 496 -1.31 2.02 -24.44
C SER A 496 -0.39 1.92 -23.23
N SER A 497 -0.11 3.05 -22.58
CA SER A 497 0.67 3.12 -21.36
C SER A 497 -0.19 2.90 -20.11
N HIS A 498 0.33 2.15 -19.14
CA HIS A 498 -0.40 1.71 -17.95
C HIS A 498 0.36 2.03 -16.67
N LEU A 499 -0.36 2.57 -15.69
CA LEU A 499 0.15 2.85 -14.35
C LEU A 499 -0.61 1.98 -13.35
N ASN A 500 -0.09 0.79 -13.08
CA ASN A 500 -0.78 -0.18 -12.22
C ASN A 500 -0.63 0.22 -10.74
N ASP A 501 -1.54 1.02 -10.18
CA ASP A 501 -1.46 1.45 -8.76
C ASP A 501 -0.09 2.07 -8.40
N ALA A 502 0.45 2.83 -9.36
CA ALA A 502 1.70 3.57 -9.21
C ALA A 502 1.40 4.98 -8.69
N TRP A 503 2.21 5.48 -7.77
CA TRP A 503 2.19 6.88 -7.36
C TRP A 503 2.88 7.70 -8.43
N CYS A 504 2.16 8.62 -9.09
CA CYS A 504 2.73 9.43 -10.17
C CYS A 504 2.28 10.87 -10.02
N ASP A 505 3.23 11.79 -10.08
CA ASP A 505 2.93 13.21 -10.18
C ASP A 505 2.09 13.51 -11.44
N ALA A 506 1.19 14.48 -11.31
CA ALA A 506 0.24 14.88 -12.35
C ALA A 506 0.68 16.15 -13.11
N GLU A 507 1.98 16.44 -13.13
CA GLU A 507 2.61 17.58 -13.79
C GLU A 507 4.03 17.18 -14.22
N PHE A 508 4.57 17.76 -15.29
CA PHE A 508 5.96 17.52 -15.72
C PHE A 508 6.35 16.03 -15.87
N VAL A 509 5.42 15.19 -16.30
CA VAL A 509 5.70 13.79 -16.68
C VAL A 509 5.24 13.58 -18.11
N ASP A 510 6.07 12.94 -18.92
CA ASP A 510 5.75 12.54 -20.29
C ASP A 510 5.95 11.04 -20.46
N PHE A 511 4.95 10.36 -21.02
CA PHE A 511 4.95 8.93 -21.34
C PHE A 511 4.86 8.73 -22.85
N GLY A 512 5.76 7.91 -23.38
CA GLY A 512 5.67 7.34 -24.72
C GLY A 512 4.58 6.27 -24.83
N ARG A 513 4.67 5.47 -25.89
CA ARG A 513 3.75 4.37 -26.19
C ARG A 513 4.17 3.10 -25.43
N ASN A 514 3.19 2.33 -24.96
CA ASN A 514 3.38 1.05 -24.27
C ASN A 514 4.34 1.12 -23.08
N VAL A 515 4.30 2.21 -22.31
CA VAL A 515 5.05 2.32 -21.06
C VAL A 515 4.31 1.58 -19.96
N LEU A 516 5.02 0.68 -19.28
CA LEU A 516 4.48 -0.05 -18.13
C LEU A 516 5.12 0.49 -16.85
N VAL A 517 4.30 1.07 -15.97
CA VAL A 517 4.71 1.43 -14.61
C VAL A 517 4.13 0.43 -13.62
N GLY A 518 5.02 -0.34 -13.00
CA GLY A 518 4.68 -1.42 -12.08
C GLY A 518 4.11 -0.94 -10.75
N GLN A 519 3.50 -1.89 -10.02
CA GLN A 519 2.76 -1.62 -8.80
C GLN A 519 3.57 -0.97 -7.69
N GLY A 520 3.02 0.10 -7.09
CA GLY A 520 3.65 0.85 -6.01
C GLY A 520 4.90 1.62 -6.42
N ALA A 521 5.24 1.67 -7.71
CA ALA A 521 6.31 2.55 -8.17
C ALA A 521 5.92 4.01 -7.93
N THR A 522 6.90 4.85 -7.60
CA THR A 522 6.74 6.28 -7.33
C THR A 522 7.47 7.07 -8.42
N VAL A 523 6.72 7.85 -9.20
CA VAL A 523 7.21 8.71 -10.27
C VAL A 523 7.10 10.17 -9.85
N MET A 524 8.24 10.78 -9.57
CA MET A 524 8.32 12.14 -9.03
C MET A 524 8.86 13.09 -10.09
N SER A 525 8.04 14.05 -10.49
CA SER A 525 8.47 15.23 -11.24
C SER A 525 8.91 16.37 -10.31
N SER A 526 8.57 16.26 -9.04
CA SER A 526 8.87 17.22 -8.01
C SER A 526 9.30 16.55 -6.72
N MET A 527 10.25 17.15 -6.01
CA MET A 527 10.66 16.69 -4.68
C MET A 527 11.13 17.87 -3.84
N VAL A 528 10.88 17.81 -2.53
CA VAL A 528 11.43 18.77 -1.57
C VAL A 528 12.68 18.17 -0.92
N VAL A 529 13.77 18.95 -0.91
CA VAL A 529 15.03 18.61 -0.26
C VAL A 529 15.44 19.79 0.62
N GLY A 530 15.34 19.62 1.94
CA GLY A 530 15.52 20.72 2.89
C GLY A 530 14.53 21.84 2.60
N LYS A 531 15.02 23.08 2.43
CA LYS A 531 14.21 24.26 2.06
C LYS A 531 13.97 24.44 0.57
N TYR A 532 14.34 23.48 -0.27
CA TYR A 532 14.23 23.62 -1.72
C TYR A 532 13.19 22.68 -2.32
N LEU A 533 12.27 23.22 -3.11
CA LEU A 533 11.41 22.48 -4.01
C LEU A 533 12.09 22.36 -5.37
N ILE A 534 12.40 21.14 -5.80
CA ILE A 534 12.96 20.85 -7.12
C ILE A 534 11.82 20.35 -8.01
N ILE A 535 11.60 21.00 -9.15
CA ILE A 535 10.66 20.56 -10.20
C ILE A 535 11.45 20.32 -11.47
N LYS A 536 11.43 19.08 -11.96
CA LYS A 536 12.10 18.67 -13.21
C LYS A 536 11.30 17.61 -13.94
N ARG A 537 11.20 17.79 -15.26
CA ARG A 537 10.44 16.88 -16.11
C ARG A 537 11.02 15.48 -16.16
N VAL A 538 10.15 14.49 -15.98
CA VAL A 538 10.46 13.07 -16.16
C VAL A 538 9.95 12.61 -17.51
N ILE A 539 10.79 11.92 -18.27
CA ILE A 539 10.48 11.46 -19.63
C ILE A 539 10.65 9.96 -19.71
N PHE A 540 9.57 9.26 -20.05
CA PHE A 540 9.59 7.86 -20.45
C PHE A 540 9.37 7.80 -21.96
N GLU A 541 10.33 7.27 -22.72
CA GLU A 541 10.16 7.01 -24.15
C GLU A 541 9.33 5.73 -24.39
N ASP A 542 9.14 5.35 -25.66
CA ASP A 542 8.33 4.18 -26.02
C ASP A 542 8.91 2.87 -25.45
N TYR A 543 8.01 1.96 -25.07
CA TYR A 543 8.29 0.60 -24.58
C TYR A 543 9.12 0.52 -23.29
N VAL A 544 9.13 1.61 -22.50
CA VAL A 544 9.80 1.61 -21.21
C VAL A 544 9.08 0.76 -20.19
N LEU A 545 9.84 0.03 -19.37
CA LEU A 545 9.32 -0.76 -18.26
C LEU A 545 9.94 -0.30 -16.93
N VAL A 546 9.06 0.15 -16.03
CA VAL A 546 9.40 0.50 -14.64
C VAL A 546 8.90 -0.60 -13.71
N GLY A 547 9.82 -1.30 -13.05
CA GLY A 547 9.48 -2.36 -12.12
C GLY A 547 8.68 -1.85 -10.92
N GLY A 548 7.92 -2.72 -10.26
CA GLY A 548 7.15 -2.37 -9.08
C GLY A 548 8.01 -1.83 -7.93
N GLN A 549 7.44 -0.94 -7.12
CA GLN A 549 8.09 -0.32 -5.95
C GLN A 549 9.40 0.44 -6.29
N THR A 550 9.58 0.83 -7.56
CA THR A 550 10.72 1.64 -8.00
C THR A 550 10.47 3.11 -7.69
N THR A 551 11.50 3.87 -7.33
CA THR A 551 11.42 5.34 -7.20
C THR A 551 12.12 6.02 -8.38
N ILE A 552 11.37 6.83 -9.13
CA ILE A 552 11.88 7.64 -10.23
C ILE A 552 11.99 9.09 -9.76
N ALA A 553 13.22 9.58 -9.64
CA ALA A 553 13.53 10.93 -9.20
C ALA A 553 13.26 11.99 -10.30
N PRO A 554 13.08 13.27 -9.93
CA PRO A 554 12.88 14.35 -10.89
C PRO A 554 13.99 14.47 -11.93
N GLY A 555 13.62 14.83 -13.16
CA GLY A 555 14.58 14.96 -14.27
C GLY A 555 15.03 13.63 -14.88
N THR A 556 14.54 12.49 -14.40
CA THR A 556 14.91 11.19 -14.97
C THR A 556 14.42 11.07 -16.41
N ILE A 557 15.29 10.60 -17.30
CA ILE A 557 14.94 10.25 -18.68
C ILE A 557 15.20 8.77 -18.89
N ILE A 558 14.16 7.98 -19.15
CA ILE A 558 14.29 6.59 -19.52
C ILE A 558 14.05 6.47 -21.03
N ARG A 559 15.12 6.12 -21.75
CA ARG A 559 15.10 6.01 -23.21
C ARG A 559 14.42 4.74 -23.69
N HIS A 560 14.12 4.68 -24.99
CA HIS A 560 13.41 3.62 -25.68
C HIS A 560 13.86 2.21 -25.25
N ASP A 561 12.91 1.32 -24.97
CA ASP A 561 13.17 -0.05 -24.49
C ASP A 561 14.03 -0.13 -23.20
N GLY A 562 14.12 0.98 -22.46
CA GLY A 562 14.76 1.04 -21.16
C GLY A 562 13.95 0.29 -20.10
N PHE A 563 14.65 -0.47 -19.28
CA PHE A 563 14.06 -1.23 -18.18
C PHE A 563 14.73 -0.83 -16.88
N ILE A 564 13.94 -0.53 -15.85
CA ILE A 564 14.42 -0.41 -14.48
C ILE A 564 13.76 -1.49 -13.62
N GLY A 565 14.56 -2.32 -12.97
CA GLY A 565 14.03 -3.44 -12.20
C GLY A 565 13.35 -2.99 -10.91
N ALA A 566 12.48 -3.85 -10.38
CA ALA A 566 11.71 -3.56 -9.16
C ALA A 566 12.62 -3.18 -7.98
N LEU A 567 12.09 -2.35 -7.07
CA LEU A 567 12.81 -1.85 -5.88
C LEU A 567 14.09 -1.05 -6.20
N SER A 568 14.20 -0.47 -7.40
CA SER A 568 15.32 0.38 -7.77
C SER A 568 15.00 1.86 -7.54
N THR A 569 16.01 2.72 -7.47
CA THR A 569 15.82 4.17 -7.31
C THR A 569 16.73 4.93 -8.25
N THR A 570 16.19 5.79 -9.10
CA THR A 570 17.01 6.70 -9.90
C THR A 570 17.50 7.89 -9.09
N THR A 571 18.60 8.50 -9.53
CA THR A 571 19.07 9.78 -9.00
C THR A 571 18.49 10.96 -9.76
N LEU A 572 18.58 12.16 -9.18
CA LEU A 572 18.16 13.40 -9.83
C LEU A 572 18.83 13.55 -11.21
N ASN A 573 18.04 13.87 -12.24
CA ASN A 573 18.49 14.03 -13.64
C ASN A 573 19.17 12.80 -14.26
N GLN A 574 18.91 11.59 -13.75
CA GLN A 574 19.54 10.39 -14.29
C GLN A 574 18.99 10.04 -15.68
N VAL A 575 19.88 9.73 -16.63
CA VAL A 575 19.51 9.25 -17.96
C VAL A 575 19.79 7.75 -18.07
N LEU A 576 18.74 6.97 -18.31
CA LEU A 576 18.82 5.54 -18.57
C LEU A 576 18.87 5.33 -20.09
N GLU A 577 19.93 4.69 -20.55
CA GLU A 577 20.20 4.46 -21.98
C GLU A 577 19.18 3.51 -22.63
N PRO A 578 18.96 3.66 -23.95
CA PRO A 578 18.01 2.82 -24.66
C PRO A 578 18.47 1.36 -24.69
N ASN A 579 17.51 0.44 -24.66
CA ASN A 579 17.78 -1.00 -24.69
C ASN A 579 18.68 -1.51 -23.55
N TRP A 580 18.60 -0.89 -22.36
CA TRP A 580 19.36 -1.32 -21.19
C TRP A 580 18.46 -1.59 -19.98
N ILE A 581 18.91 -2.55 -19.18
CA ILE A 581 18.33 -2.93 -17.90
C ILE A 581 19.17 -2.25 -16.82
N TYR A 582 18.51 -1.51 -15.93
CA TYR A 582 19.06 -0.88 -14.75
C TYR A 582 18.49 -1.54 -13.49
N PHE A 583 19.27 -1.58 -12.42
CA PHE A 583 18.84 -2.15 -11.13
C PHE A 583 19.59 -1.51 -9.96
N GLY A 584 18.95 -1.41 -8.80
CA GLY A 584 19.57 -1.04 -7.53
C GLY A 584 19.21 0.36 -7.01
N ILE A 585 19.77 0.71 -5.86
CA ILE A 585 19.61 1.99 -5.16
C ILE A 585 21.02 2.54 -4.87
N PRO A 586 21.54 3.49 -5.66
CA PRO A 586 20.96 4.05 -6.88
C PRO A 586 20.96 3.05 -8.05
N ALA A 587 20.12 3.30 -9.05
CA ALA A 587 19.96 2.46 -10.21
C ALA A 587 21.25 2.49 -11.06
N ILE A 588 21.88 1.33 -11.24
CA ILE A 588 23.06 1.17 -12.07
C ILE A 588 22.77 0.28 -13.27
N LYS A 589 23.52 0.50 -14.35
CA LYS A 589 23.38 -0.25 -15.58
C LYS A 589 23.81 -1.71 -15.34
N LEU A 590 22.92 -2.66 -15.62
CA LEU A 590 23.14 -4.09 -15.37
C LEU A 590 23.54 -4.83 -16.65
N LYS A 591 22.67 -4.84 -17.66
CA LYS A 591 22.90 -5.54 -18.94
C LYS A 591 22.00 -5.00 -20.05
N LYS A 592 22.34 -5.26 -21.30
CA LYS A 592 21.48 -4.90 -22.44
C LYS A 592 20.14 -5.63 -22.36
N ASN A 593 19.05 -4.92 -22.63
CA ASN A 593 17.71 -5.47 -22.77
C ASN A 593 17.61 -6.24 -24.09
N LYS A 594 18.01 -7.51 -24.07
CA LYS A 594 17.91 -8.42 -25.22
C LYS A 594 16.70 -9.34 -25.14
N TYR A 595 15.84 -9.23 -24.12
CA TYR A 595 14.79 -10.22 -23.88
C TYR A 595 13.79 -10.34 -25.04
N ALA A 596 13.52 -9.24 -25.76
CA ALA A 596 12.70 -9.27 -26.97
C ALA A 596 13.36 -9.98 -28.18
N ALA A 597 14.70 -10.09 -28.18
CA ALA A 597 15.51 -10.66 -29.26
C ALA A 597 16.00 -12.09 -28.96
N ILE A 598 15.72 -12.64 -27.78
CA ILE A 598 16.05 -14.04 -27.43
C ILE A 598 15.08 -14.97 -28.17
N ARG A 599 15.61 -16.09 -28.70
CA ARG A 599 14.82 -17.17 -29.29
C ARG A 599 13.78 -17.65 -28.26
N ARG A 600 12.50 -17.50 -28.59
CA ARG A 600 11.37 -17.71 -27.66
C ARG A 600 11.14 -19.19 -27.34
N ASP A 601 11.57 -20.05 -28.25
CA ASP A 601 11.60 -21.50 -28.18
C ASP A 601 12.70 -22.03 -27.25
N ILE A 602 13.75 -21.25 -27.01
CA ILE A 602 14.89 -21.67 -26.19
C ILE A 602 14.80 -21.01 -24.81
N ILE A 603 14.34 -21.77 -23.83
CA ILE A 603 14.33 -21.36 -22.42
C ILE A 603 15.68 -21.73 -21.82
N THR A 604 16.49 -20.71 -21.54
CA THR A 604 17.64 -20.88 -20.66
C THR A 604 17.17 -20.86 -19.21
N LYS A 605 17.17 -22.01 -18.57
CA LYS A 605 17.05 -22.15 -17.12
C LYS A 605 18.44 -22.06 -16.51
N ARG A 606 18.58 -21.42 -15.36
CA ARG A 606 19.81 -21.48 -14.55
C ARG A 606 19.47 -22.21 -13.27
N SER A 607 20.19 -23.30 -12.99
CA SER A 607 20.25 -23.83 -11.64
C SER A 607 21.10 -22.87 -10.82
N VAL A 608 20.47 -22.22 -9.83
CA VAL A 608 21.16 -21.23 -8.99
C VAL A 608 22.11 -21.92 -8.02
N ASP A 609 21.74 -23.11 -7.53
CA ASP A 609 22.54 -23.86 -6.55
C ASP A 609 23.70 -24.62 -7.20
N ASP A 610 23.51 -25.13 -8.41
CA ASP A 610 24.57 -25.84 -9.16
C ASP A 610 25.42 -24.88 -10.01
N GLU A 611 25.05 -23.59 -10.05
CA GLU A 611 25.60 -22.57 -10.95
C GLU A 611 25.59 -22.98 -12.44
N THR A 612 24.79 -23.98 -12.82
CA THR A 612 24.73 -24.52 -14.18
C THR A 612 23.65 -23.85 -15.02
N LYS A 613 23.91 -23.77 -16.32
CA LYS A 613 22.97 -23.25 -17.32
C LYS A 613 22.36 -24.43 -18.08
N ILE A 614 21.07 -24.66 -17.91
CA ILE A 614 20.30 -25.70 -18.61
C ILE A 614 19.53 -25.02 -19.74
N VAL A 615 19.70 -25.50 -20.96
CA VAL A 615 19.02 -24.96 -22.13
C VAL A 615 17.98 -25.97 -22.57
N GLU A 616 16.70 -25.60 -22.50
CA GLU A 616 15.58 -26.45 -22.88
C GLU A 616 14.82 -25.80 -24.04
N THR A 617 14.45 -26.60 -25.02
CA THR A 617 13.63 -26.14 -26.15
C THR A 617 12.17 -26.44 -25.84
N THR A 618 11.31 -25.44 -25.89
CA THR A 618 9.88 -25.55 -25.59
C THR A 618 9.07 -25.01 -26.75
N ASP A 619 7.98 -25.70 -27.09
CA ASP A 619 7.05 -25.24 -28.11
C ASP A 619 6.41 -23.92 -27.70
N VAL A 620 6.59 -22.88 -28.53
CA VAL A 620 5.95 -21.60 -28.33
C VAL A 620 4.61 -21.62 -29.04
N HIS A 621 3.53 -21.54 -28.27
CA HIS A 621 2.18 -21.50 -28.82
C HIS A 621 1.93 -20.15 -29.50
N PHE A 622 1.81 -20.17 -30.83
CA PHE A 622 1.48 -19.00 -31.65
C PHE A 622 0.11 -19.14 -32.29
N ASP A 623 -0.53 -18.00 -32.55
CA ASP A 623 -1.60 -17.93 -33.54
C ASP A 623 -1.00 -18.23 -34.94
N ASP A 624 -1.71 -19.01 -35.76
CA ASP A 624 -1.19 -19.52 -37.04
C ASP A 624 -0.75 -18.40 -38.00
N ASP A 625 -1.37 -17.23 -37.90
CA ASP A 625 -1.12 -16.03 -38.71
C ASP A 625 0.16 -15.26 -38.34
N LYS A 626 0.81 -15.59 -37.20
CA LYS A 626 2.03 -14.91 -36.72
C LYS A 626 3.31 -15.72 -36.88
N LYS A 627 3.21 -16.95 -37.43
CA LYS A 627 4.36 -17.85 -37.66
C LYS A 627 5.39 -17.27 -38.64
N GLU A 628 4.97 -16.41 -39.57
CA GLU A 628 5.83 -15.79 -40.59
C GLU A 628 6.86 -14.78 -40.05
N PHE A 629 6.64 -14.22 -38.85
CA PHE A 629 7.55 -13.23 -38.25
C PHE A 629 8.80 -13.85 -37.61
N ILE A 630 8.98 -15.17 -37.73
CA ILE A 630 10.13 -15.90 -37.18
C ILE A 630 11.16 -16.08 -38.29
N LYS A 631 12.28 -15.35 -38.22
CA LYS A 631 13.51 -15.78 -38.89
C LYS A 631 14.11 -16.91 -38.06
N ILE A 632 13.87 -18.15 -38.47
CA ILE A 632 14.65 -19.30 -38.00
C ILE A 632 16.05 -19.09 -38.60
N GLY A 633 16.97 -18.57 -37.80
CA GLY A 633 18.37 -18.51 -38.21
C GLY A 633 18.95 -19.90 -38.15
N ASP A 634 19.24 -20.50 -39.30
CA ASP A 634 20.07 -21.69 -39.39
C ASP A 634 21.39 -21.40 -38.67
N SER A 635 21.60 -22.07 -37.54
CA SER A 635 22.93 -22.13 -36.93
C SER A 635 23.76 -23.05 -37.80
N GLU A 636 24.61 -22.47 -38.65
CA GLU A 636 25.78 -23.16 -39.16
C GLU A 636 26.57 -23.70 -37.96
N ASP A 637 26.67 -25.03 -37.89
CA ASP A 637 27.70 -25.76 -37.18
C ASP A 637 29.07 -25.17 -37.54
N LYS A 638 29.64 -24.38 -36.64
CA LYS A 638 31.08 -24.23 -36.56
C LYS A 638 31.55 -24.83 -35.25
N HIS A 639 31.82 -26.14 -35.33
CA HIS A 639 32.91 -26.76 -34.61
C HIS A 639 34.12 -25.81 -34.62
N VAL A 640 34.54 -25.36 -33.45
CA VAL A 640 35.91 -24.91 -33.23
C VAL A 640 36.50 -25.84 -32.19
N ASN A 641 37.17 -26.88 -32.69
CA ASN A 641 38.25 -27.54 -31.97
C ASN A 641 39.39 -26.52 -31.81
N SER A 642 39.66 -26.10 -30.57
CA SER A 642 40.99 -25.90 -29.96
C SER A 642 40.86 -25.10 -28.67
#